data_AF-A0A418ARF2-F1
#
_entry.id   AF-A0A418ARF2-F1
#
_cell.length_a   1.000
_cell.length_b   1.000
_cell.length_c   1.000
_cell.angle_alpha   90.00
_cell.angle_beta   90.00
_cell.angle_gamma   90.00
#
_symmetry.space_group_name_H-M   'P 1'
#
loop_
_entity.id
_entity.type
_entity.pdbx_description
1 polymer ?
#
loop_
_entity_poly.entity_id
_entity_poly.type
_entity_poly.pdbx_seq_one_letter_code
_entity_poly.pdbx_strand_id
1 'polypeptide(L)'
;MLAGRLLSATVALLLPLATIQPAEAQVVVVWENRTEAGNYVVPSGQTLVLRNSNTVRGQLTIEAGGAVTFDPTCDVTLQVGNVEIFGTLSIGSATSPYTRSAVLALACEKPALYAATDDRRYGINVREGGSAQLFGKKGTRVPWTKLAMTAVEGTTCITLADSTVNDEWAIGDSIVITTTDFDPTLTERRTITGFRSTCVEIDSPLQFMHYGAYTQGVDQRAEVGLLSRNIQLVGCTGSGVMSPNFRTAQLSGVEVRAFGQGDIIGRYPIHFHLTGNVAGTNSFVKASAIHCSYMRAITIHGTQSVLVERNVAYNITGHAMFLEDGAEFNNTFRGNLVAWVRQKTSGAFRLGSDALQGLSAYWITNPDNVFEDNVAAGVEGSGFWLHTRARAKLPSFRTGLYPTLAPHKTPLRKCTGNSAHSVWNAFRIDSVDFDQDDEPPQDYTGAPSLAYEPTALTVIANFTAHHARQGGWFRLFQVVLDNWNVADCREGIQFLTTGNTATMPINGTIRNSRFVGSSSNRGNLFVSAFQKVNYIEARSDSALLLADVMQMAVTLYDGPHYIENTTFENYMSYPCFNYYSTALGARAFNTFMMASTTQSTSNRFINTPFPVFVYDRVSDGGKTTLILDSDGSISVIAPDWDFYYTPSCVRNAGYGLACPQRYNNIEVVQVDGDATNLAKYGELFVTRANLASRSGGATAPGLSFQGQYIPAAGGYLYHPSLSVGATYVMGFTSRTPPILRLNIVNGQQGDIHTVAICYPRGTTIASVMNVANQPLARAQSIVDRTCVNCFFYDTATDLLVLRLMQRMPRSEPTFPCPTSGCDGVVVRAAFRTALASTAVTDCTTRGTAMQTLDDAWVRTSFSTKETFSLDMPINLDWCQIGDPCLEGIDVGNREQGILAYSDFPCHGIGCYTNKCRYCKLSFSPSGQPFLPCPFESRHVSQSVQSDGAVALAATTTKSTDTTTATTSSPGLSTSESATGVAVLVALSAVLALLVKEDHRRRRQQEAATVAIPSILTLDATATNDTSATAASDVVPLDNGDDIGSVLDVAPGDDNLL
;
A
#
# COMPACT_ATOMS: atom_id res chain seq x y z
N MET A 1 25.12 -64.45 -18.83
CA MET A 1 26.39 -65.14 -19.12
C MET A 1 27.37 -64.12 -19.67
N LEU A 2 28.54 -64.00 -19.01
CA LEU A 2 29.88 -63.58 -19.49
C LEU A 2 30.02 -62.26 -20.28
N ALA A 3 31.12 -61.50 -20.25
CA ALA A 3 32.34 -61.34 -19.44
C ALA A 3 33.28 -60.43 -20.30
N GLY A 4 34.20 -59.68 -19.68
CA GLY A 4 35.43 -59.19 -20.35
C GLY A 4 35.75 -57.70 -20.14
N ARG A 5 36.56 -57.34 -19.13
CA ARG A 5 38.05 -57.18 -19.15
C ARG A 5 38.48 -55.81 -19.73
N LEU A 6 38.90 -54.80 -18.96
CA LEU A 6 40.14 -54.64 -18.17
C LEU A 6 41.43 -54.99 -18.95
N LEU A 7 42.17 -53.95 -19.34
CA LEU A 7 43.58 -53.98 -19.74
C LEU A 7 44.30 -52.71 -19.26
N SER A 8 45.54 -52.94 -18.87
CA SER A 8 46.46 -52.13 -18.07
C SER A 8 47.29 -51.14 -18.90
N ALA A 9 47.74 -50.03 -18.30
CA ALA A 9 49.08 -49.45 -18.55
C ALA A 9 49.44 -48.37 -17.50
N THR A 10 50.41 -48.69 -16.64
CA THR A 10 51.18 -47.81 -15.76
C THR A 10 52.30 -47.09 -16.51
N VAL A 11 52.43 -45.76 -16.36
CA VAL A 11 53.72 -45.04 -16.37
C VAL A 11 53.64 -43.87 -15.36
N ALA A 12 54.71 -43.74 -14.57
CA ALA A 12 54.87 -42.89 -13.40
C ALA A 12 54.92 -41.38 -13.71
N LEU A 13 54.38 -40.56 -12.79
CA LEU A 13 54.77 -39.16 -12.63
C LEU A 13 55.06 -38.90 -11.15
N LEU A 14 56.22 -38.31 -10.88
CA LEU A 14 56.77 -38.02 -9.56
C LEU A 14 55.84 -37.09 -8.75
N LEU A 15 55.42 -37.56 -7.57
CA LEU A 15 54.92 -36.72 -6.50
C LEU A 15 56.12 -36.05 -5.80
N PRO A 16 56.15 -34.73 -5.60
CA PRO A 16 57.03 -34.19 -4.58
C PRO A 16 56.52 -34.71 -3.23
N LEU A 17 57.41 -35.31 -2.43
CA LEU A 17 57.16 -35.44 -1.00
C LEU A 17 57.01 -34.01 -0.46
N ALA A 18 55.77 -33.53 -0.39
CA ALA A 18 55.44 -32.45 0.51
C ALA A 18 55.82 -32.96 1.91
N THR A 19 56.84 -32.33 2.48
CA THR A 19 57.10 -32.41 3.91
C THR A 19 55.77 -32.24 4.64
N ILE A 20 55.28 -33.31 5.26
CA ILE A 20 54.23 -33.22 6.26
C ILE A 20 54.87 -32.41 7.39
N GLN A 21 54.68 -31.08 7.35
CA GLN A 21 54.85 -30.28 8.55
C GLN A 21 53.91 -30.91 9.58
N PRO A 22 54.39 -31.24 10.79
CA PRO A 22 53.49 -31.63 11.85
C PRO A 22 52.45 -30.51 11.97
N ALA A 23 51.16 -30.87 11.96
CA ALA A 23 50.11 -29.93 12.31
C ALA A 23 50.53 -29.28 13.64
N GLU A 24 50.77 -27.97 13.63
CA GLU A 24 51.06 -27.23 14.86
C GLU A 24 49.99 -27.61 15.88
N ALA A 25 50.42 -28.11 17.04
CA ALA A 25 49.50 -28.55 18.07
C ALA A 25 48.61 -27.36 18.45
N GLN A 26 47.30 -27.45 18.17
CA GLN A 26 46.36 -26.41 18.56
C GLN A 26 46.41 -26.23 20.08
N VAL A 27 46.81 -25.04 20.53
CA VAL A 27 46.91 -24.73 21.96
C VAL A 27 45.50 -24.43 22.47
N VAL A 28 44.98 -25.27 23.36
CA VAL A 28 43.68 -25.04 24.01
C VAL A 28 43.90 -24.29 25.33
N VAL A 29 43.32 -23.11 25.45
CA VAL A 29 43.33 -22.29 26.66
C VAL A 29 41.92 -22.23 27.22
N VAL A 30 41.75 -22.57 28.50
CA VAL A 30 40.44 -22.53 29.17
C VAL A 30 40.38 -21.31 30.09
N TRP A 31 39.33 -20.52 29.97
CA TRP A 31 39.00 -19.46 30.93
C TRP A 31 37.80 -19.86 31.76
N GLU A 32 37.95 -19.76 33.07
CA GLU A 32 36.87 -19.91 34.03
C GLU A 32 36.89 -18.71 34.98
N ASN A 33 35.80 -17.95 35.05
CA ASN A 33 35.69 -16.79 35.96
C ASN A 33 36.78 -15.73 35.77
N ARG A 34 37.26 -15.51 34.53
CA ARG A 34 38.38 -14.60 34.26
C ARG A 34 37.90 -13.19 33.90
N THR A 35 38.58 -12.19 34.44
CA THR A 35 38.45 -10.78 34.02
C THR A 35 39.76 -10.30 33.39
N GLU A 36 39.69 -9.89 32.14
CA GLU A 36 40.76 -9.19 31.42
C GLU A 36 40.48 -7.69 31.43
N ALA A 37 41.45 -6.91 31.94
CA ALA A 37 41.25 -5.49 32.19
C ALA A 37 41.33 -4.61 30.93
N GLY A 38 41.95 -5.11 29.86
CA GLY A 38 42.14 -4.41 28.61
C GLY A 38 41.69 -5.23 27.40
N ASN A 39 42.40 -5.07 26.29
CA ASN A 39 42.19 -5.86 25.08
C ASN A 39 42.77 -7.27 25.24
N TYR A 40 42.14 -8.25 24.60
CA TYR A 40 42.65 -9.61 24.52
C TYR A 40 42.71 -10.10 23.08
N VAL A 41 43.77 -10.82 22.74
CA VAL A 41 43.98 -11.41 21.42
C VAL A 41 44.07 -12.92 21.56
N VAL A 42 43.26 -13.64 20.78
CA VAL A 42 43.38 -15.09 20.57
C VAL A 42 44.21 -15.31 19.30
N PRO A 43 45.49 -15.70 19.43
CA PRO A 43 46.39 -15.82 18.29
C PRO A 43 46.08 -17.03 17.41
N SER A 44 46.66 -17.04 16.21
CA SER A 44 46.65 -18.21 15.32
C SER A 44 47.11 -19.48 16.04
N GLY A 45 46.43 -20.60 15.79
CA GLY A 45 46.74 -21.89 16.41
C GLY A 45 46.22 -22.05 17.84
N GLN A 46 45.60 -21.02 18.44
CA GLN A 46 44.99 -21.10 19.78
C GLN A 46 43.47 -21.24 19.71
N THR A 47 42.91 -22.13 20.53
CA THR A 47 41.48 -22.18 20.85
C THR A 47 41.24 -21.73 22.29
N LEU A 48 40.54 -20.62 22.48
CA LEU A 48 40.04 -20.16 23.77
C LEU A 48 38.69 -20.80 24.07
N VAL A 49 38.59 -21.56 25.15
CA VAL A 49 37.35 -22.17 25.64
C VAL A 49 36.87 -21.38 26.87
N LEU A 50 35.66 -20.83 26.80
CA LEU A 50 35.06 -20.04 27.88
C LEU A 50 34.09 -20.89 28.71
N ARG A 51 34.20 -20.77 30.04
CA ARG A 51 33.30 -21.38 31.05
C ARG A 51 32.84 -20.35 32.07
N ASN A 52 31.64 -20.51 32.62
CA ASN A 52 31.08 -19.63 33.66
C ASN A 52 31.10 -18.15 33.22
N SER A 53 31.51 -17.22 34.09
CA SER A 53 31.41 -15.78 33.81
C SER A 53 32.78 -15.15 33.49
N ASN A 54 32.98 -14.67 32.28
CA ASN A 54 34.21 -14.03 31.84
C ASN A 54 33.96 -12.58 31.42
N THR A 55 35.00 -11.75 31.52
CA THR A 55 34.95 -10.34 31.14
C THR A 55 36.20 -9.95 30.37
N VAL A 56 36.04 -9.23 29.27
CA VAL A 56 37.11 -8.51 28.55
C VAL A 56 36.67 -7.05 28.48
N ARG A 57 37.24 -6.17 29.29
CA ARG A 57 36.77 -4.76 29.33
C ARG A 57 37.02 -4.03 28.00
N GLY A 58 38.12 -4.36 27.31
CA GLY A 58 38.45 -3.83 25.99
C GLY A 58 37.90 -4.65 24.83
N GLN A 59 38.64 -4.66 23.72
CA GLN A 59 38.35 -5.45 22.52
C GLN A 59 38.86 -6.89 22.66
N LEU A 60 38.04 -7.87 22.28
CA LEU A 60 38.44 -9.25 22.02
C LEU A 60 38.70 -9.43 20.52
N THR A 61 39.95 -9.71 20.14
CA THR A 61 40.33 -10.03 18.76
C THR A 61 40.58 -11.52 18.62
N ILE A 62 39.90 -12.17 17.68
CA ILE A 62 40.16 -13.56 17.28
C ILE A 62 40.95 -13.50 15.97
N GLU A 63 42.26 -13.76 16.00
CA GLU A 63 43.10 -13.71 14.80
C GLU A 63 42.79 -14.85 13.83
N ALA A 64 43.18 -14.70 12.56
CA ALA A 64 43.09 -15.78 11.58
C ALA A 64 43.79 -17.05 12.09
N GLY A 65 43.11 -18.18 12.03
CA GLY A 65 43.61 -19.45 12.60
C GLY A 65 43.38 -19.61 14.11
N GLY A 66 42.95 -18.57 14.82
CA GLY A 66 42.50 -18.62 16.22
C GLY A 66 41.01 -18.95 16.33
N ALA A 67 40.58 -19.45 17.49
CA ALA A 67 39.19 -19.78 17.75
C ALA A 67 38.74 -19.41 19.18
N VAL A 68 37.50 -18.93 19.32
CA VAL A 68 36.82 -18.81 20.62
C VAL A 68 35.61 -19.75 20.61
N THR A 69 35.49 -20.56 21.66
CA THR A 69 34.39 -21.51 21.84
C THR A 69 33.81 -21.40 23.24
N PHE A 70 32.52 -21.68 23.36
CA PHE A 70 31.84 -21.76 24.66
C PHE A 70 31.72 -23.23 25.03
N ASP A 71 32.08 -23.59 26.27
CA ASP A 71 31.99 -24.98 26.71
C ASP A 71 30.52 -25.45 26.71
N PRO A 72 30.15 -26.47 25.92
CA PRO A 72 28.76 -26.90 25.76
C PRO A 72 28.15 -27.52 27.02
N THR A 73 28.95 -27.81 28.05
CA THR A 73 28.51 -28.48 29.28
C THR A 73 28.04 -27.52 30.37
N CYS A 74 28.29 -26.21 30.24
CA CYS A 74 27.98 -25.23 31.28
C CYS A 74 27.34 -23.95 30.73
N ASP A 75 26.79 -23.14 31.64
CA ASP A 75 26.35 -21.79 31.29
C ASP A 75 27.57 -20.87 31.18
N VAL A 76 27.60 -20.05 30.14
CA VAL A 76 28.73 -19.17 29.84
C VAL A 76 28.23 -17.76 29.63
N THR A 77 28.85 -16.79 30.31
CA THR A 77 28.65 -15.37 30.08
C THR A 77 29.99 -14.75 29.70
N LEU A 78 30.03 -14.00 28.61
CA LEU A 78 31.14 -13.14 28.23
C LEU A 78 30.64 -11.70 28.18
N GLN A 79 31.11 -10.86 29.09
CA GLN A 79 30.95 -9.41 28.97
C GLN A 79 32.17 -8.83 28.24
N VAL A 80 31.97 -8.14 27.12
CA VAL A 80 33.07 -7.70 26.25
C VAL A 80 32.86 -6.30 25.72
N GLY A 81 33.89 -5.47 25.62
CA GLY A 81 33.78 -4.15 25.00
C GLY A 81 33.33 -4.24 23.53
N ASN A 82 34.10 -4.99 22.73
CA ASN A 82 33.91 -5.17 21.29
C ASN A 82 34.51 -6.52 20.85
N VAL A 83 34.03 -7.12 19.76
CA VAL A 83 34.57 -8.38 19.23
C VAL A 83 34.93 -8.25 17.75
N GLU A 84 36.18 -8.56 17.40
CA GLU A 84 36.68 -8.63 16.03
C GLU A 84 37.04 -10.08 15.69
N ILE A 85 36.41 -10.63 14.66
CA ILE A 85 36.49 -12.05 14.30
C ILE A 85 37.17 -12.20 12.93
N PHE A 86 38.48 -12.42 12.92
CA PHE A 86 39.26 -12.85 11.74
C PHE A 86 39.44 -14.37 11.72
N GLY A 87 39.39 -15.01 12.90
CA GLY A 87 39.36 -16.46 13.09
C GLY A 87 37.95 -17.01 13.18
N THR A 88 37.68 -17.86 14.19
CA THR A 88 36.36 -18.47 14.38
C THR A 88 35.78 -18.16 15.75
N LEU A 89 34.54 -17.65 15.80
CA LEU A 89 33.70 -17.68 16.99
C LEU A 89 32.66 -18.79 16.81
N SER A 90 32.68 -19.79 17.69
CA SER A 90 31.75 -20.92 17.65
C SER A 90 31.04 -21.14 18.99
N ILE A 91 29.71 -21.20 18.96
CA ILE A 91 28.87 -21.53 20.12
C ILE A 91 27.91 -22.63 19.69
N GLY A 92 28.23 -23.87 20.08
CA GLY A 92 27.56 -25.06 19.54
C GLY A 92 27.89 -25.32 18.07
N SER A 93 27.28 -26.36 17.50
CA SER A 93 27.41 -26.69 16.09
C SER A 93 26.07 -27.17 15.52
N ALA A 94 25.98 -27.31 14.19
CA ALA A 94 24.78 -27.83 13.53
C ALA A 94 24.37 -29.23 14.02
N THR A 95 25.34 -30.09 14.37
CA THR A 95 25.11 -31.46 14.85
C THR A 95 25.00 -31.55 16.37
N SER A 96 25.55 -30.57 17.09
CA SER A 96 25.45 -30.47 18.55
C SER A 96 25.14 -29.02 18.97
N PRO A 97 23.87 -28.58 18.82
CA PRO A 97 23.48 -27.22 19.20
C PRO A 97 23.65 -26.98 20.70
N TYR A 98 23.99 -25.75 21.07
CA TYR A 98 24.17 -25.29 22.43
C TYR A 98 22.85 -25.37 23.21
N THR A 99 22.85 -26.11 24.31
CA THR A 99 21.65 -26.39 25.13
C THR A 99 21.63 -25.65 26.46
N ARG A 100 22.79 -25.16 26.89
CA ARG A 100 22.98 -24.32 28.07
C ARG A 100 22.71 -22.85 27.75
N SER A 101 22.88 -21.95 28.72
CA SER A 101 22.80 -20.51 28.50
C SER A 101 24.16 -19.97 28.05
N ALA A 102 24.23 -19.33 26.88
CA ALA A 102 25.40 -18.63 26.37
C ALA A 102 25.06 -17.16 26.17
N VAL A 103 25.62 -16.27 26.99
CA VAL A 103 25.38 -14.83 26.92
C VAL A 103 26.66 -14.12 26.49
N LEU A 104 26.64 -13.47 25.33
CA LEU A 104 27.67 -12.52 24.90
C LEU A 104 27.08 -11.12 25.03
N ALA A 105 27.48 -10.40 26.07
CA ALA A 105 27.00 -9.07 26.38
C ALA A 105 28.05 -8.01 26.07
N LEU A 106 27.66 -6.94 25.39
CA LEU A 106 28.51 -5.79 25.22
C LEU A 106 28.66 -5.05 26.56
N ALA A 107 29.86 -4.62 26.91
CA ALA A 107 30.17 -4.07 28.23
C ALA A 107 29.58 -2.66 28.44
N CYS A 108 29.31 -1.94 27.35
CA CYS A 108 28.61 -0.65 27.38
C CYS A 108 29.30 0.42 28.23
N GLU A 109 30.63 0.36 28.33
CA GLU A 109 31.43 1.31 29.10
C GLU A 109 31.23 2.75 28.57
N LYS A 110 31.27 3.71 29.51
CA LYS A 110 31.19 5.15 29.23
C LYS A 110 32.43 5.85 29.82
N PRO A 111 33.18 6.63 29.01
CA PRO A 111 32.99 6.86 27.57
C PRO A 111 33.17 5.57 26.74
N ALA A 112 32.56 5.53 25.55
CA ALA A 112 32.69 4.39 24.65
C ALA A 112 34.16 4.19 24.21
N LEU A 113 34.57 2.94 24.03
CA LEU A 113 35.94 2.58 23.60
C LEU A 113 36.31 3.15 22.22
N TYR A 114 35.33 3.25 21.32
CA TYR A 114 35.50 3.78 19.98
C TYR A 114 34.49 4.90 19.70
N ALA A 115 34.88 5.83 18.82
CA ALA A 115 34.02 6.93 18.37
C ALA A 115 32.83 6.42 17.54
N ALA A 116 31.81 7.26 17.37
CA ALA A 116 30.62 6.93 16.57
C ALA A 116 30.93 6.60 15.09
N THR A 117 32.00 7.18 14.55
CA THR A 117 32.45 6.95 13.17
C THR A 117 33.10 5.59 12.97
N ASP A 118 33.54 4.93 14.04
CA ASP A 118 34.24 3.64 14.00
C ASP A 118 33.23 2.48 14.08
N ASP A 119 33.33 1.53 13.15
CA ASP A 119 32.42 0.38 13.09
C ASP A 119 32.63 -0.65 14.19
N ARG A 120 33.75 -0.55 14.91
CA ARG A 120 34.03 -1.37 16.07
C ARG A 120 33.14 -1.00 17.23
N ARG A 121 32.68 0.25 17.35
CA ARG A 121 31.94 0.74 18.52
C ARG A 121 30.76 -0.18 18.87
N TYR A 122 30.82 -0.80 20.05
CA TYR A 122 29.83 -1.78 20.53
C TYR A 122 29.51 -2.85 19.46
N GLY A 123 30.53 -3.28 18.73
CA GLY A 123 30.41 -4.14 17.56
C GLY A 123 30.79 -5.59 17.84
N ILE A 124 30.09 -6.50 17.15
CA ILE A 124 30.50 -7.89 16.93
C ILE A 124 30.70 -8.04 15.43
N ASN A 125 31.95 -8.01 14.99
CA ASN A 125 32.29 -7.85 13.59
C ASN A 125 32.98 -9.10 13.06
N VAL A 126 32.38 -9.71 12.03
CA VAL A 126 33.00 -10.79 11.25
C VAL A 126 33.79 -10.15 10.12
N ARG A 127 35.11 -10.29 10.18
CA ARG A 127 36.05 -9.69 9.23
C ARG A 127 36.43 -10.68 8.15
N GLU A 128 37.26 -10.23 7.21
CA GLU A 128 37.80 -11.06 6.13
C GLU A 128 38.40 -12.36 6.67
N GLY A 129 38.04 -13.50 6.05
CA GLY A 129 38.43 -14.84 6.48
C GLY A 129 37.72 -15.36 7.75
N GLY A 130 37.03 -14.49 8.48
CA GLY A 130 36.38 -14.79 9.75
C GLY A 130 35.13 -15.65 9.65
N SER A 131 34.81 -16.37 10.72
CA SER A 131 33.63 -17.25 10.82
C SER A 131 32.85 -17.01 12.11
N ALA A 132 31.55 -16.76 12.00
CA ALA A 132 30.62 -16.78 13.13
C ALA A 132 29.66 -17.97 12.98
N GLN A 133 29.74 -18.92 13.92
CA GLN A 133 28.99 -20.18 13.89
C GLN A 133 28.25 -20.37 15.23
N LEU A 134 27.02 -19.87 15.30
CA LEU A 134 26.21 -19.84 16.51
C LEU A 134 24.99 -20.74 16.32
N PHE A 135 24.95 -21.85 17.04
CA PHE A 135 23.89 -22.86 16.93
C PHE A 135 23.30 -23.14 18.30
N GLY A 136 22.18 -22.49 18.64
CA GLY A 136 21.38 -22.76 19.84
C GLY A 136 20.29 -23.80 19.57
N LYS A 137 19.86 -24.53 20.61
CA LYS A 137 18.80 -25.54 20.50
C LYS A 137 17.38 -24.95 20.62
N LYS A 138 17.14 -24.05 21.57
CA LYS A 138 15.82 -23.51 21.92
C LYS A 138 15.18 -22.75 20.76
N GLY A 139 13.90 -23.03 20.50
CA GLY A 139 13.08 -22.33 19.52
C GLY A 139 13.42 -22.66 18.06
N THR A 140 14.23 -23.69 17.80
CA THR A 140 14.64 -24.05 16.43
C THR A 140 13.60 -24.88 15.67
N ARG A 141 12.72 -25.58 16.38
CA ARG A 141 11.60 -26.32 15.78
C ARG A 141 10.36 -25.45 15.69
N VAL A 142 9.97 -24.83 16.80
CA VAL A 142 8.79 -23.95 16.91
C VAL A 142 9.19 -22.55 17.38
N PRO A 143 9.79 -21.72 16.50
CA PRO A 143 10.16 -20.33 16.84
C PRO A 143 8.94 -19.44 17.06
N TRP A 144 7.83 -19.75 16.39
CA TRP A 144 6.54 -19.11 16.55
C TRP A 144 5.43 -20.06 16.07
N THR A 145 4.20 -19.80 16.50
CA THR A 145 2.97 -20.52 16.15
C THR A 145 1.82 -19.51 16.08
N LYS A 146 0.57 -19.97 15.92
CA LYS A 146 -0.63 -19.16 16.09
C LYS A 146 -1.45 -19.62 17.30
N LEU A 147 -2.39 -18.79 17.73
CA LEU A 147 -3.46 -19.23 18.63
C LEU A 147 -4.30 -20.34 17.97
N ALA A 148 -4.84 -21.25 18.78
CA ALA A 148 -5.83 -22.25 18.37
C ALA A 148 -7.27 -21.83 18.73
N MET A 149 -7.41 -20.91 19.68
CA MET A 149 -8.67 -20.35 20.14
C MET A 149 -8.48 -18.88 20.48
N THR A 150 -9.53 -18.08 20.30
CA THR A 150 -9.51 -16.65 20.67
C THR A 150 -9.17 -16.48 22.14
N ALA A 151 -8.12 -15.72 22.41
CA ALA A 151 -7.74 -15.33 23.77
C ALA A 151 -8.46 -14.02 24.09
N VAL A 152 -9.50 -14.09 24.91
CA VAL A 152 -10.26 -12.90 25.31
C VAL A 152 -9.45 -12.06 26.31
N GLU A 153 -9.76 -10.77 26.36
CA GLU A 153 -9.21 -9.83 27.35
C GLU A 153 -9.37 -10.41 28.77
N GLY A 154 -8.36 -10.19 29.62
CA GLY A 154 -8.33 -10.66 31.01
C GLY A 154 -7.87 -12.10 31.20
N THR A 155 -7.67 -12.88 30.13
CA THR A 155 -7.20 -14.27 30.25
C THR A 155 -5.71 -14.35 30.56
N THR A 156 -5.32 -15.42 31.27
CA THR A 156 -3.93 -15.75 31.61
C THR A 156 -3.51 -17.14 31.09
N CYS A 157 -4.31 -17.75 30.23
CA CYS A 157 -4.15 -19.12 29.74
C CYS A 157 -4.54 -19.14 28.25
N ILE A 158 -3.54 -19.24 27.38
CA ILE A 158 -3.71 -19.17 25.92
C ILE A 158 -3.53 -20.55 25.27
N THR A 159 -4.37 -20.86 24.28
CA THR A 159 -4.29 -22.14 23.56
C THR A 159 -3.57 -21.94 22.24
N LEU A 160 -2.53 -22.73 21.98
CA LEU A 160 -1.68 -22.61 20.79
C LEU A 160 -1.96 -23.73 19.78
N ALA A 161 -1.84 -23.41 18.50
CA ALA A 161 -2.13 -24.34 17.40
C ALA A 161 -1.12 -25.49 17.30
N ASP A 162 0.16 -25.22 17.56
CA ASP A 162 1.19 -26.25 17.68
C ASP A 162 1.28 -26.72 19.13
N SER A 163 0.79 -27.92 19.42
CA SER A 163 0.85 -28.51 20.76
C SER A 163 2.26 -28.92 21.19
N THR A 164 3.22 -28.94 20.25
CA THR A 164 4.60 -29.37 20.50
C THR A 164 5.49 -28.25 21.04
N VAL A 165 4.95 -27.04 21.23
CA VAL A 165 5.61 -25.92 21.92
C VAL A 165 6.21 -26.34 23.26
N ASN A 166 5.56 -27.26 23.99
CA ASN A 166 5.99 -27.74 25.31
C ASN A 166 7.32 -28.51 25.28
N ASP A 167 7.80 -28.97 24.12
CA ASP A 167 9.10 -29.67 24.05
C ASP A 167 10.30 -28.71 23.96
N GLU A 168 10.08 -27.41 23.70
CA GLU A 168 11.16 -26.40 23.57
C GLU A 168 10.95 -25.11 24.36
N TRP A 169 9.69 -24.70 24.57
CA TRP A 169 9.35 -23.53 25.39
C TRP A 169 9.35 -23.92 26.87
N ALA A 170 9.72 -22.99 27.74
CA ALA A 170 9.88 -23.24 29.17
C ALA A 170 9.26 -22.12 30.01
N ILE A 171 8.98 -22.42 31.29
CA ILE A 171 8.60 -21.41 32.28
C ILE A 171 9.72 -20.37 32.37
N GLY A 172 9.36 -19.09 32.38
CA GLY A 172 10.28 -17.96 32.33
C GLY A 172 10.63 -17.49 30.91
N ASP A 173 10.26 -18.23 29.86
CA ASP A 173 10.45 -17.74 28.49
C ASP A 173 9.53 -16.57 28.19
N SER A 174 10.06 -15.64 27.39
CA SER A 174 9.32 -14.49 26.92
C SER A 174 8.74 -14.75 25.55
N ILE A 175 7.47 -14.39 25.37
CA ILE A 175 6.72 -14.52 24.13
C ILE A 175 6.11 -13.16 23.73
N VAL A 176 5.80 -13.03 22.45
CA VAL A 176 4.96 -11.97 21.89
C VAL A 176 3.68 -12.56 21.34
N ILE A 177 2.55 -11.87 21.51
CA ILE A 177 1.24 -12.19 20.94
C ILE A 177 0.82 -11.01 20.07
N THR A 178 0.65 -11.23 18.77
CA THR A 178 0.40 -10.14 17.80
C THR A 178 -1.01 -9.57 17.93
N THR A 179 -1.17 -8.29 17.61
CA THR A 179 -2.49 -7.67 17.44
C THR A 179 -3.30 -8.39 16.36
N THR A 180 -4.62 -8.44 16.50
CA THR A 180 -5.55 -8.91 15.47
C THR A 180 -6.56 -7.84 15.07
N ASP A 181 -6.18 -6.57 15.25
CA ASP A 181 -7.01 -5.39 15.00
C ASP A 181 -6.23 -4.30 14.24
N PHE A 182 -6.80 -3.13 13.95
CA PHE A 182 -6.11 -2.09 13.18
C PHE A 182 -4.93 -1.46 13.91
N ASP A 183 -4.99 -1.38 15.25
CA ASP A 183 -3.93 -0.75 16.03
C ASP A 183 -2.72 -1.69 16.23
N PRO A 184 -1.52 -1.33 15.74
CA PRO A 184 -0.31 -2.14 15.88
C PRO A 184 0.16 -2.26 17.34
N THR A 185 -0.25 -1.33 18.22
CA THR A 185 0.19 -1.25 19.62
C THR A 185 -0.51 -2.25 20.54
N LEU A 186 -1.53 -2.96 20.06
CA LEU A 186 -2.19 -4.05 20.81
C LEU A 186 -1.40 -5.35 20.80
N THR A 187 -0.18 -5.34 20.26
CA THR A 187 0.76 -6.45 20.37
C THR A 187 1.29 -6.52 21.80
N GLU A 188 1.23 -7.71 22.40
CA GLU A 188 1.50 -7.90 23.82
C GLU A 188 2.71 -8.81 24.06
N ARG A 189 3.64 -8.38 24.93
CA ARG A 189 4.72 -9.24 25.43
C ARG A 189 4.30 -9.89 26.75
N ARG A 190 4.57 -11.19 26.90
CA ARG A 190 4.27 -11.96 28.11
C ARG A 190 5.41 -12.87 28.52
N THR A 191 5.37 -13.33 29.77
CA THR A 191 6.26 -14.36 30.30
C THR A 191 5.46 -15.61 30.59
N ILE A 192 5.96 -16.77 30.16
CA ILE A 192 5.31 -18.06 30.44
C ILE A 192 5.50 -18.41 31.92
N THR A 193 4.42 -18.70 32.64
CA THR A 193 4.47 -19.10 34.06
C THR A 193 4.17 -20.58 34.29
N GLY A 194 3.59 -21.27 33.30
CA GLY A 194 3.22 -22.66 33.44
C GLY A 194 2.67 -23.26 32.15
N PHE A 195 2.59 -24.59 32.14
CA PHE A 195 1.98 -25.36 31.06
C PHE A 195 0.90 -26.25 31.65
N ARG A 196 -0.34 -26.05 31.20
CA ARG A 196 -1.45 -26.98 31.47
C ARG A 196 -1.61 -27.92 30.28
N SER A 197 -2.40 -28.98 30.46
CA SER A 197 -2.69 -29.94 29.38
C SER A 197 -3.34 -29.29 28.16
N THR A 198 -3.96 -28.12 28.30
CA THR A 198 -4.72 -27.45 27.23
C THR A 198 -4.24 -26.04 26.90
N CYS A 199 -3.31 -25.44 27.67
CA CYS A 199 -2.90 -24.06 27.45
C CYS A 199 -1.52 -23.73 28.03
N VAL A 200 -0.94 -22.64 27.54
CA VAL A 200 0.23 -21.98 28.11
C VAL A 200 -0.25 -20.88 29.05
N GLU A 201 0.23 -20.90 30.30
CA GLU A 201 -0.07 -19.85 31.30
C GLU A 201 0.89 -18.68 31.17
N ILE A 202 0.38 -17.46 31.33
CA ILE A 202 1.13 -16.20 31.24
C ILE A 202 1.07 -15.40 32.54
N ASP A 203 2.09 -14.57 32.74
CA ASP A 203 2.35 -13.82 33.97
C ASP A 203 1.33 -12.73 34.32
N SER A 204 0.64 -12.19 33.32
CA SER A 204 -0.34 -11.12 33.50
C SER A 204 -1.53 -11.28 32.56
N PRO A 205 -2.76 -10.91 33.01
CA PRO A 205 -3.94 -10.91 32.17
C PRO A 205 -3.70 -10.14 30.86
N LEU A 206 -4.21 -10.66 29.74
CA LEU A 206 -4.21 -9.94 28.47
C LEU A 206 -5.01 -8.64 28.59
N GLN A 207 -4.50 -7.56 28.02
CA GLN A 207 -5.19 -6.26 27.99
C GLN A 207 -6.15 -6.17 26.81
N PHE A 208 -5.94 -6.99 25.78
CA PHE A 208 -6.75 -7.01 24.58
C PHE A 208 -7.19 -8.43 24.24
N MET A 209 -8.27 -8.52 23.47
CA MET A 209 -8.63 -9.74 22.78
C MET A 209 -7.69 -9.97 21.60
N HIS A 210 -7.18 -11.19 21.50
CA HIS A 210 -6.41 -11.69 20.36
C HIS A 210 -7.18 -12.81 19.68
N TYR A 211 -7.57 -12.58 18.43
CA TYR A 211 -8.42 -13.50 17.69
C TYR A 211 -7.69 -14.80 17.39
N GLY A 212 -8.39 -15.93 17.49
CA GLY A 212 -7.78 -17.25 17.41
C GLY A 212 -8.59 -18.25 16.61
N ALA A 213 -9.41 -17.78 15.67
CA ALA A 213 -10.14 -18.63 14.73
C ALA A 213 -9.87 -18.30 13.25
N TYR A 214 -10.04 -19.32 12.40
CA TYR A 214 -10.20 -19.14 10.96
C TYR A 214 -11.66 -18.75 10.68
N THR A 215 -11.89 -17.67 9.95
CA THR A 215 -13.22 -17.07 9.82
C THR A 215 -13.50 -16.63 8.40
N GLN A 216 -14.66 -17.01 7.85
CA GLN A 216 -15.05 -16.74 6.46
C GLN A 216 -13.92 -16.98 5.45
N GLY A 217 -13.17 -18.07 5.56
CA GLY A 217 -12.11 -18.37 4.59
C GLY A 217 -10.78 -17.64 4.82
N VAL A 218 -10.64 -16.87 5.91
CA VAL A 218 -9.45 -16.06 6.22
C VAL A 218 -8.86 -16.48 7.56
N ASP A 219 -7.55 -16.75 7.60
CA ASP A 219 -6.83 -17.02 8.85
C ASP A 219 -6.49 -15.70 9.54
N GLN A 220 -7.21 -15.37 10.61
CA GLN A 220 -7.01 -14.16 11.40
C GLN A 220 -6.47 -14.46 12.80
N ARG A 221 -5.88 -15.64 12.99
CA ARG A 221 -5.35 -16.07 14.28
C ARG A 221 -4.08 -15.30 14.61
N ALA A 222 -4.01 -14.73 15.82
CA ALA A 222 -2.81 -14.07 16.31
C ALA A 222 -1.62 -15.04 16.31
N GLU A 223 -0.49 -14.55 15.83
CA GLU A 223 0.80 -15.20 15.96
C GLU A 223 1.33 -15.06 17.38
N VAL A 224 1.95 -16.13 17.86
CA VAL A 224 2.65 -16.19 19.14
C VAL A 224 4.10 -16.57 18.89
N GLY A 225 5.01 -15.61 19.08
CA GLY A 225 6.44 -15.77 18.82
C GLY A 225 7.26 -15.94 20.09
N LEU A 226 8.16 -16.92 20.11
CA LEU A 226 9.13 -17.09 21.19
C LEU A 226 10.28 -16.09 21.00
N LEU A 227 10.58 -15.28 22.03
CA LEU A 227 11.69 -14.33 22.02
C LEU A 227 12.96 -14.91 22.67
N SER A 228 12.81 -15.80 23.65
CA SER A 228 13.94 -16.37 24.40
C SER A 228 14.74 -17.42 23.61
N ARG A 229 16.07 -17.36 23.65
CA ARG A 229 16.97 -18.38 23.07
C ARG A 229 18.11 -18.78 24.02
N ASN A 230 18.78 -19.91 23.71
CA ASN A 230 19.94 -20.39 24.46
C ASN A 230 21.17 -19.48 24.29
N ILE A 231 21.37 -18.96 23.09
CA ILE A 231 22.47 -18.05 22.76
C ILE A 231 21.89 -16.64 22.73
N GLN A 232 22.43 -15.73 23.53
CA GLN A 232 21.98 -14.35 23.65
C GLN A 232 23.12 -13.40 23.32
N LEU A 233 22.91 -12.53 22.34
CA LEU A 233 23.72 -11.35 22.06
C LEU A 233 23.01 -10.16 22.67
N VAL A 234 23.60 -9.58 23.72
CA VAL A 234 22.99 -8.51 24.51
C VAL A 234 23.75 -7.22 24.29
N GLY A 235 23.06 -6.24 23.69
CA GLY A 235 23.64 -4.94 23.38
C GLY A 235 23.14 -3.82 24.29
N CYS A 236 23.56 -2.62 23.96
CA CYS A 236 23.12 -1.34 24.53
C CYS A 236 23.16 -0.27 23.45
N THR A 237 22.52 -0.56 22.31
CA THR A 237 22.84 -0.05 20.97
C THR A 237 24.07 -0.74 20.36
N GLY A 238 24.13 -2.08 20.41
CA GLY A 238 25.19 -2.83 19.73
C GLY A 238 25.02 -2.90 18.21
N SER A 239 26.03 -3.34 17.48
CA SER A 239 25.92 -3.68 16.05
C SER A 239 26.58 -5.02 15.72
N GLY A 240 26.04 -5.73 14.73
CA GLY A 240 26.60 -6.97 14.21
C GLY A 240 26.86 -6.84 12.72
N VAL A 241 28.13 -6.81 12.30
CA VAL A 241 28.53 -6.54 10.91
C VAL A 241 29.30 -7.72 10.34
N MET A 242 28.86 -8.22 9.18
CA MET A 242 29.62 -9.14 8.34
C MET A 242 30.26 -8.34 7.20
N SER A 243 31.58 -8.29 7.20
CA SER A 243 32.40 -7.55 6.24
C SER A 243 32.64 -8.38 4.95
N PRO A 244 33.05 -7.76 3.84
CA PRO A 244 33.42 -8.48 2.63
C PRO A 244 34.44 -9.60 2.87
N ASN A 245 34.39 -10.66 2.05
CA ASN A 245 35.30 -11.82 2.10
C ASN A 245 35.32 -12.59 3.43
N PHE A 246 34.30 -12.46 4.29
CA PHE A 246 34.14 -13.35 5.43
C PHE A 246 33.95 -14.81 4.98
N ARG A 247 34.34 -15.77 5.82
CA ARG A 247 34.29 -17.20 5.48
C ARG A 247 32.90 -17.81 5.68
N THR A 248 32.23 -17.54 6.79
CA THR A 248 30.83 -17.96 7.02
C THR A 248 30.16 -17.21 8.18
N ALA A 249 28.84 -17.08 8.12
CA ALA A 249 28.02 -16.44 9.13
C ALA A 249 26.73 -17.25 9.24
N GLN A 250 26.67 -18.09 10.26
CA GLN A 250 25.59 -19.06 10.50
C GLN A 250 25.04 -18.84 11.89
N LEU A 251 23.87 -18.22 11.97
CA LEU A 251 23.18 -17.95 13.22
C LEU A 251 21.89 -18.79 13.22
N SER A 252 21.78 -19.72 14.16
CA SER A 252 20.59 -20.55 14.36
C SER A 252 20.19 -20.55 15.83
N GLY A 253 18.95 -20.18 16.16
CA GLY A 253 18.48 -20.17 17.54
C GLY A 253 19.24 -19.16 18.42
N VAL A 254 19.48 -17.95 17.88
CA VAL A 254 20.17 -16.85 18.57
C VAL A 254 19.17 -15.75 18.91
N GLU A 255 19.24 -15.21 20.12
CA GLU A 255 18.51 -14.02 20.54
C GLU A 255 19.43 -12.80 20.46
N VAL A 256 19.02 -11.76 19.76
CA VAL A 256 19.72 -10.48 19.64
C VAL A 256 18.83 -9.40 20.21
N ARG A 257 19.25 -8.76 21.31
CA ARG A 257 18.43 -7.76 22.01
C ARG A 257 19.17 -6.46 22.29
N ALA A 258 18.47 -5.34 22.15
CA ALA A 258 19.02 -3.99 22.34
C ALA A 258 20.22 -3.66 21.42
N PHE A 259 20.14 -4.11 20.17
CA PHE A 259 21.07 -3.76 19.09
C PHE A 259 20.48 -2.67 18.17
N GLY A 260 21.27 -2.22 17.19
CA GLY A 260 21.00 -1.07 16.35
C GLY A 260 21.54 0.20 17.01
N GLN A 261 22.47 0.91 16.36
CA GLN A 261 22.87 2.25 16.80
C GLN A 261 21.97 3.26 16.10
N GLY A 262 20.83 3.54 16.73
CA GLY A 262 19.67 4.29 16.20
C GLY A 262 19.95 5.49 15.30
N ASP A 263 21.08 6.17 15.48
CA ASP A 263 21.44 7.40 14.76
C ASP A 263 22.81 7.25 14.09
N ILE A 264 23.20 6.05 13.64
CA ILE A 264 24.45 5.83 12.92
C ILE A 264 24.21 4.84 11.77
N ILE A 265 24.45 5.30 10.54
CA ILE A 265 24.25 4.51 9.31
C ILE A 265 25.12 3.24 9.34
N GLY A 266 24.56 2.13 8.87
CA GLY A 266 25.27 0.86 8.73
C GLY A 266 25.54 0.13 10.04
N ARG A 267 24.94 0.57 11.17
CA ARG A 267 25.11 -0.04 12.50
C ARG A 267 23.83 -0.76 12.94
N TYR A 268 23.55 -1.87 12.29
CA TYR A 268 22.32 -2.66 12.52
C TYR A 268 22.59 -3.91 13.37
N PRO A 269 21.55 -4.56 13.94
CA PRO A 269 21.73 -5.79 14.72
C PRO A 269 22.41 -6.93 13.96
N ILE A 270 21.98 -7.14 12.72
CA ILE A 270 22.56 -8.11 11.80
C ILE A 270 22.69 -7.40 10.45
N HIS A 271 23.91 -7.21 9.98
CA HIS A 271 24.21 -6.46 8.76
C HIS A 271 25.19 -7.22 7.88
N PHE A 272 24.70 -7.78 6.77
CA PHE A 272 25.55 -8.28 5.68
C PHE A 272 25.94 -7.10 4.80
N HIS A 273 27.16 -6.58 4.99
CA HIS A 273 27.59 -5.31 4.40
C HIS A 273 28.54 -5.54 3.22
N LEU A 274 28.03 -5.39 1.99
CA LEU A 274 28.76 -5.45 0.73
C LEU A 274 29.54 -6.75 0.52
N THR A 275 28.97 -7.88 0.96
CA THR A 275 29.68 -9.16 0.97
C THR A 275 29.69 -9.89 -0.37
N GLY A 276 28.95 -9.38 -1.36
CA GLY A 276 28.76 -10.05 -2.64
C GLY A 276 27.96 -11.34 -2.51
N ASN A 277 28.23 -12.31 -3.39
CA ASN A 277 27.47 -13.55 -3.42
C ASN A 277 27.97 -14.55 -2.36
N VAL A 278 27.14 -14.83 -1.36
CA VAL A 278 27.48 -15.71 -0.24
C VAL A 278 27.01 -17.16 -0.41
N ALA A 279 26.59 -17.57 -1.62
CA ALA A 279 26.16 -18.94 -1.89
C ALA A 279 27.23 -19.98 -1.52
N GLY A 280 28.51 -19.68 -1.78
CA GLY A 280 29.63 -20.56 -1.45
C GLY A 280 29.96 -20.67 0.05
N THR A 281 29.48 -19.74 0.87
CA THR A 281 29.73 -19.71 2.33
C THR A 281 28.58 -20.26 3.16
N ASN A 282 27.44 -20.57 2.51
CA ASN A 282 26.22 -21.08 3.13
C ASN A 282 25.80 -20.25 4.37
N SER A 283 25.70 -18.93 4.19
CA SER A 283 25.43 -17.98 5.28
C SER A 283 23.94 -17.77 5.48
N PHE A 284 23.50 -17.75 6.74
CA PHE A 284 22.08 -17.69 7.08
C PHE A 284 21.80 -17.13 8.48
N VAL A 285 20.56 -16.69 8.67
CA VAL A 285 19.96 -16.38 9.97
C VAL A 285 18.68 -17.19 10.09
N LYS A 286 18.66 -18.13 11.05
CA LYS A 286 17.58 -19.11 11.22
C LYS A 286 17.02 -19.14 12.62
N ALA A 287 15.71 -19.27 12.74
CA ALA A 287 15.01 -19.49 14.02
C ALA A 287 15.46 -18.57 15.17
N SER A 288 15.93 -17.38 14.82
CA SER A 288 16.54 -16.41 15.74
C SER A 288 15.51 -15.37 16.15
N ALA A 289 15.70 -14.76 17.30
CA ALA A 289 14.84 -13.69 17.80
C ALA A 289 15.63 -12.37 17.78
N ILE A 290 15.12 -11.34 17.11
CA ILE A 290 15.72 -10.01 17.09
C ILE A 290 14.71 -9.05 17.69
N HIS A 291 15.00 -8.46 18.84
CA HIS A 291 14.00 -7.62 19.49
C HIS A 291 14.54 -6.43 20.28
N CYS A 292 13.65 -5.45 20.49
CA CYS A 292 14.01 -4.16 21.08
C CYS A 292 15.17 -3.50 20.32
N SER A 293 15.10 -3.53 18.99
CA SER A 293 16.13 -2.95 18.13
C SER A 293 15.86 -1.47 17.89
N TYR A 294 16.91 -0.66 17.97
CA TYR A 294 16.81 0.79 17.78
C TYR A 294 16.93 1.22 16.31
N MET A 295 17.34 0.32 15.40
CA MET A 295 17.38 0.56 13.95
C MET A 295 17.50 -0.78 13.21
N ARG A 296 16.48 -1.16 12.42
CA ARG A 296 16.44 -2.41 11.64
C ARG A 296 16.41 -3.69 12.47
N ALA A 297 16.06 -4.82 11.86
CA ALA A 297 16.23 -6.15 12.43
C ALA A 297 17.36 -6.90 11.70
N ILE A 298 17.21 -7.08 10.38
CA ILE A 298 18.19 -7.73 9.51
C ILE A 298 18.35 -6.86 8.27
N THR A 299 19.59 -6.46 8.00
CA THR A 299 19.96 -5.68 6.82
C THR A 299 20.83 -6.51 5.91
N ILE A 300 20.47 -6.55 4.63
CA ILE A 300 21.27 -7.08 3.54
C ILE A 300 21.61 -5.90 2.64
N HIS A 301 22.90 -5.67 2.41
CA HIS A 301 23.42 -4.56 1.63
C HIS A 301 24.45 -5.08 0.63
N GLY A 302 24.23 -4.89 -0.67
CA GLY A 302 25.15 -5.33 -1.73
C GLY A 302 25.52 -6.80 -1.67
N THR A 303 24.61 -7.63 -1.16
CA THR A 303 24.85 -9.04 -0.82
C THR A 303 23.77 -9.93 -1.46
N GLN A 304 24.18 -11.11 -1.93
CA GLN A 304 23.31 -12.08 -2.58
C GLN A 304 23.35 -13.46 -1.93
N SER A 305 22.27 -14.22 -2.08
CA SER A 305 22.18 -15.63 -1.64
C SER A 305 22.17 -15.85 -0.13
N VAL A 306 21.70 -14.89 0.67
CA VAL A 306 21.47 -15.06 2.11
C VAL A 306 20.15 -15.79 2.35
N LEU A 307 20.13 -16.73 3.29
CA LEU A 307 18.92 -17.37 3.78
C LEU A 307 18.48 -16.79 5.13
N VAL A 308 17.29 -16.19 5.17
CA VAL A 308 16.64 -15.62 6.36
C VAL A 308 15.37 -16.42 6.62
N GLU A 309 15.40 -17.33 7.60
CA GLU A 309 14.35 -18.34 7.74
C GLU A 309 13.85 -18.53 9.18
N ARG A 310 12.52 -18.47 9.36
CA ARG A 310 11.82 -18.75 10.62
C ARG A 310 12.23 -17.86 11.80
N ASN A 311 12.68 -16.64 11.54
CA ASN A 311 13.06 -15.69 12.60
C ASN A 311 11.84 -14.98 13.17
N VAL A 312 11.97 -14.46 14.41
CA VAL A 312 11.00 -13.60 15.07
C VAL A 312 11.64 -12.23 15.29
N ALA A 313 11.16 -11.20 14.60
CA ALA A 313 11.55 -9.81 14.82
C ALA A 313 10.45 -9.09 15.59
N TYR A 314 10.78 -8.44 16.71
CA TYR A 314 9.78 -7.79 17.57
C TYR A 314 10.25 -6.44 18.12
N ASN A 315 9.39 -5.42 18.15
CA ASN A 315 9.71 -4.10 18.69
C ASN A 315 10.93 -3.48 17.99
N ILE A 316 10.73 -3.19 16.70
CA ILE A 316 11.79 -2.69 15.80
C ILE A 316 11.51 -1.24 15.46
N THR A 317 12.52 -0.38 15.58
CA THR A 317 12.45 1.02 15.14
C THR A 317 12.97 1.18 13.71
N GLY A 318 12.24 1.93 12.88
CA GLY A 318 12.47 2.03 11.44
C GLY A 318 12.09 0.74 10.70
N HIS A 319 12.37 0.64 9.39
CA HIS A 319 12.17 -0.60 8.62
C HIS A 319 12.75 -1.83 9.33
N ALA A 320 12.20 -3.03 9.15
CA ALA A 320 12.70 -4.23 9.86
C ALA A 320 13.65 -5.10 9.02
N MET A 321 13.14 -5.71 7.96
CA MET A 321 13.91 -6.50 6.98
C MET A 321 14.28 -5.59 5.81
N PHE A 322 15.56 -5.26 5.67
CA PHE A 322 16.00 -4.11 4.87
C PHE A 322 16.98 -4.51 3.77
N LEU A 323 16.56 -4.36 2.50
CA LEU A 323 17.45 -4.43 1.33
C LEU A 323 17.91 -3.01 0.98
N GLU A 324 19.19 -2.73 1.12
CA GLU A 324 19.64 -1.34 1.29
C GLU A 324 19.73 -0.54 -0.01
N ASP A 325 20.43 -1.02 -1.04
CA ASP A 325 20.87 -0.16 -2.16
C ASP A 325 20.49 -0.66 -3.57
N GLY A 326 19.77 -1.78 -3.68
CA GLY A 326 19.22 -2.31 -4.93
C GLY A 326 20.09 -3.37 -5.60
N ALA A 327 21.28 -3.67 -5.06
CA ALA A 327 22.14 -4.75 -5.54
C ALA A 327 21.87 -6.11 -4.86
N GLU A 328 20.86 -6.21 -3.99
CA GLU A 328 20.57 -7.41 -3.23
C GLU A 328 19.60 -8.33 -3.97
N PHE A 329 20.10 -9.42 -4.55
CA PHE A 329 19.28 -10.41 -5.24
C PHE A 329 19.61 -11.84 -4.81
N ASN A 330 18.75 -12.80 -5.14
CA ASN A 330 18.88 -14.21 -4.78
C ASN A 330 18.84 -14.51 -3.28
N ASN A 331 18.37 -13.57 -2.47
CA ASN A 331 18.11 -13.81 -1.06
C ASN A 331 16.75 -14.50 -0.87
N THR A 332 16.64 -15.28 0.20
CA THR A 332 15.40 -16.00 0.56
C THR A 332 14.95 -15.61 1.95
N PHE A 333 13.74 -15.06 2.03
CA PHE A 333 13.00 -14.80 3.27
C PHE A 333 11.87 -15.82 3.38
N ARG A 334 11.97 -16.75 4.33
CA ARG A 334 10.98 -17.81 4.52
C ARG A 334 10.46 -17.90 5.95
N GLY A 335 9.15 -17.91 6.15
CA GLY A 335 8.55 -18.29 7.43
C GLY A 335 8.85 -17.33 8.58
N ASN A 336 9.29 -16.10 8.31
CA ASN A 336 9.66 -15.14 9.36
C ASN A 336 8.41 -14.43 9.91
N LEU A 337 8.39 -14.19 11.21
CA LEU A 337 7.41 -13.34 11.89
C LEU A 337 8.05 -11.98 12.19
N VAL A 338 7.49 -10.90 11.65
CA VAL A 338 7.88 -9.52 11.96
C VAL A 338 6.70 -8.85 12.66
N ALA A 339 6.88 -8.51 13.93
CA ALA A 339 5.84 -7.99 14.80
C ALA A 339 6.22 -6.62 15.40
N TRP A 340 5.27 -5.69 15.45
CA TRP A 340 5.43 -4.37 16.06
C TRP A 340 6.63 -3.56 15.54
N VAL A 341 6.47 -2.99 14.35
CA VAL A 341 7.45 -2.11 13.69
C VAL A 341 6.99 -0.66 13.80
N ARG A 342 7.86 0.21 14.33
CA ARG A 342 7.54 1.58 14.73
C ARG A 342 8.32 2.59 13.90
N GLN A 343 7.67 3.71 13.61
CA GLN A 343 8.32 4.78 12.88
C GLN A 343 9.48 5.41 13.66
N LYS A 344 10.41 6.03 12.93
CA LYS A 344 11.47 6.87 13.50
C LYS A 344 11.35 8.28 12.93
N THR A 345 10.94 9.23 13.77
CA THR A 345 10.69 10.63 13.35
C THR A 345 11.83 11.59 13.68
N SER A 346 12.81 11.17 14.49
CA SER A 346 13.93 12.00 14.94
C SER A 346 15.27 11.25 14.90
N GLY A 347 16.37 12.01 14.82
CA GLY A 347 17.74 11.48 14.74
C GLY A 347 18.49 12.01 13.52
N ALA A 348 19.81 12.21 13.65
CA ALA A 348 20.64 12.82 12.60
C ALA A 348 20.78 11.98 11.32
N PHE A 349 20.50 10.67 11.39
CA PHE A 349 20.73 9.73 10.29
C PHE A 349 19.54 8.80 10.04
N ARG A 350 18.32 9.30 10.30
CA ARG A 350 17.10 8.58 9.88
C ARG A 350 16.92 8.70 8.38
N LEU A 351 16.41 7.64 7.73
CA LEU A 351 15.89 7.79 6.37
C LEU A 351 14.54 8.53 6.45
N GLY A 352 14.24 9.35 5.44
CA GLY A 352 12.92 9.98 5.34
C GLY A 352 11.80 8.93 5.33
N SER A 353 12.08 7.79 4.70
CA SER A 353 11.22 6.61 4.63
C SER A 353 11.01 5.90 5.97
N ASP A 354 11.76 6.21 7.04
CA ASP A 354 11.53 5.62 8.36
C ASP A 354 10.30 6.21 9.07
N ALA A 355 9.72 7.29 8.52
CA ALA A 355 8.46 7.86 8.99
C ALA A 355 7.26 7.03 8.54
N LEU A 356 6.10 7.26 9.15
CA LEU A 356 4.87 6.49 8.93
C LEU A 356 4.53 6.18 7.46
N GLN A 357 4.64 7.17 6.57
CA GLN A 357 4.31 7.04 5.14
C GLN A 357 5.26 6.10 4.38
N GLY A 358 6.50 5.97 4.86
CA GLY A 358 7.52 5.17 4.22
C GLY A 358 7.82 3.85 4.94
N LEU A 359 7.49 3.73 6.22
CA LEU A 359 7.91 2.63 7.07
C LEU A 359 7.44 1.28 6.50
N SER A 360 8.26 0.23 6.63
CA SER A 360 7.86 -1.12 6.23
C SER A 360 8.49 -2.24 7.06
N ALA A 361 7.77 -3.35 7.24
CA ALA A 361 8.37 -4.56 7.79
C ALA A 361 9.37 -5.18 6.79
N TYR A 362 9.02 -5.20 5.51
CA TYR A 362 9.92 -5.62 4.42
C TYR A 362 10.14 -4.46 3.44
N TRP A 363 11.35 -3.91 3.44
CA TRP A 363 11.80 -2.88 2.50
C TRP A 363 12.59 -3.54 1.38
N ILE A 364 11.99 -3.60 0.19
CA ILE A 364 12.45 -4.42 -0.94
C ILE A 364 12.85 -3.51 -2.09
N THR A 365 14.15 -3.28 -2.23
CA THR A 365 14.71 -2.39 -3.27
C THR A 365 15.08 -3.10 -4.55
N ASN A 366 15.19 -4.43 -4.48
CA ASN A 366 15.37 -5.31 -5.63
C ASN A 366 14.41 -6.51 -5.53
N PRO A 367 13.58 -6.75 -6.56
CA PRO A 367 12.53 -7.76 -6.53
C PRO A 367 13.03 -9.17 -6.85
N ASP A 368 14.29 -9.36 -7.28
CA ASP A 368 14.85 -10.69 -7.54
C ASP A 368 15.18 -11.45 -6.24
N ASN A 369 14.20 -11.65 -5.38
CA ASN A 369 14.30 -12.33 -4.09
C ASN A 369 13.06 -13.20 -3.82
N VAL A 370 13.19 -14.18 -2.93
CA VAL A 370 12.11 -15.10 -2.55
C VAL A 370 11.48 -14.65 -1.24
N PHE A 371 10.16 -14.44 -1.23
CA PHE A 371 9.35 -14.18 -0.04
C PHE A 371 8.28 -15.27 0.10
N GLU A 372 8.46 -16.17 1.05
CA GLU A 372 7.63 -17.36 1.23
C GLU A 372 7.13 -17.48 2.68
N ASP A 373 5.83 -17.58 2.89
CA ASP A 373 5.21 -17.86 4.19
C ASP A 373 5.59 -16.89 5.33
N ASN A 374 5.94 -15.64 5.01
CA ASN A 374 6.28 -14.62 6.01
C ASN A 374 5.03 -13.93 6.58
N VAL A 375 5.13 -13.41 7.80
CA VAL A 375 4.08 -12.65 8.48
C VAL A 375 4.60 -11.26 8.86
N ALA A 376 3.85 -10.22 8.50
CA ALA A 376 4.01 -8.87 9.02
C ALA A 376 2.78 -8.47 9.85
N ALA A 377 2.95 -8.37 11.17
CA ALA A 377 1.84 -8.19 12.11
C ALA A 377 2.05 -6.96 13.00
N GLY A 378 1.22 -5.93 12.83
CA GLY A 378 1.36 -4.70 13.61
C GLY A 378 2.53 -3.85 13.11
N VAL A 379 2.37 -3.15 11.99
CA VAL A 379 3.35 -2.22 11.46
C VAL A 379 2.68 -0.87 11.35
N GLU A 380 3.27 0.18 11.92
CA GLU A 380 2.66 1.52 11.80
C GLU A 380 2.53 1.95 10.31
N GLY A 381 3.45 1.49 9.45
CA GLY A 381 3.43 1.68 8.00
C GLY A 381 2.99 0.43 7.22
N SER A 382 3.79 0.00 6.25
CA SER A 382 3.48 -1.11 5.34
C SER A 382 3.99 -2.47 5.83
N GLY A 383 3.29 -3.55 5.52
CA GLY A 383 3.82 -4.91 5.69
C GLY A 383 4.96 -5.16 4.71
N PHE A 384 4.63 -5.28 3.43
CA PHE A 384 5.61 -5.44 2.34
C PHE A 384 5.62 -4.20 1.47
N TRP A 385 6.81 -3.66 1.19
CA TRP A 385 6.95 -2.60 0.22
C TRP A 385 8.08 -2.88 -0.77
N LEU A 386 7.68 -3.09 -2.02
CA LEU A 386 8.55 -3.11 -3.19
C LEU A 386 8.76 -1.67 -3.68
N HIS A 387 9.91 -1.12 -3.33
CA HIS A 387 10.36 0.24 -3.64
C HIS A 387 11.60 0.13 -4.53
N THR A 388 11.38 -0.13 -5.82
CA THR A 388 12.50 -0.42 -6.73
C THR A 388 13.23 0.83 -7.15
N ARG A 389 14.54 0.70 -7.29
CA ARG A 389 15.42 1.76 -7.79
C ARG A 389 15.69 1.68 -9.28
N ALA A 390 16.12 2.81 -9.85
CA ALA A 390 16.54 2.88 -11.24
C ALA A 390 17.81 2.04 -11.47
N ARG A 391 18.78 2.15 -10.56
CA ARG A 391 20.06 1.43 -10.53
C ARG A 391 20.44 1.07 -9.09
N ALA A 392 21.49 0.26 -8.93
CA ALA A 392 22.12 0.11 -7.62
C ALA A 392 22.72 1.44 -7.15
N LYS A 393 22.61 1.74 -5.86
CA LYS A 393 23.06 3.00 -5.25
C LYS A 393 24.50 2.97 -4.77
N LEU A 394 25.05 4.17 -4.60
CA LEU A 394 26.24 4.56 -3.85
C LEU A 394 27.25 3.43 -3.51
N PRO A 395 27.22 2.71 -2.36
CA PRO A 395 28.27 1.76 -2.04
C PRO A 395 28.32 0.57 -3.01
N SER A 396 27.19 -0.06 -3.36
CA SER A 396 27.21 -1.16 -4.34
C SER A 396 27.54 -0.69 -5.75
N PHE A 397 27.08 0.49 -6.17
CA PHE A 397 27.44 1.06 -7.47
C PHE A 397 28.96 1.21 -7.62
N ARG A 398 29.63 1.75 -6.57
CA ARG A 398 31.08 1.96 -6.53
C ARG A 398 31.91 0.67 -6.62
N THR A 399 31.33 -0.49 -6.36
CA THR A 399 32.02 -1.78 -6.54
C THR A 399 32.28 -2.10 -8.03
N GLY A 400 31.52 -1.51 -8.96
CA GLY A 400 31.59 -1.81 -10.38
C GLY A 400 31.05 -3.19 -10.78
N LEU A 401 30.49 -3.97 -9.83
CA LEU A 401 30.02 -5.35 -10.06
C LEU A 401 28.65 -5.43 -10.73
N TYR A 402 27.83 -4.38 -10.63
CA TYR A 402 26.43 -4.39 -11.06
C TYR A 402 26.08 -3.30 -12.09
N PRO A 403 26.92 -3.06 -13.13
CA PRO A 403 26.75 -1.91 -14.03
C PRO A 403 25.50 -1.97 -14.91
N THR A 404 24.91 -3.16 -15.08
CA THR A 404 23.72 -3.40 -15.91
C THR A 404 22.46 -3.69 -15.09
N LEU A 405 22.55 -3.71 -13.76
CA LEU A 405 21.42 -4.03 -12.90
C LEU A 405 20.41 -2.89 -12.87
N ALA A 406 19.17 -3.19 -13.24
CA ALA A 406 18.04 -2.27 -13.23
C ALA A 406 16.91 -2.88 -12.37
N PRO A 407 16.88 -2.61 -11.05
CA PRO A 407 15.91 -3.22 -10.14
C PRO A 407 14.45 -3.01 -10.57
N HIS A 408 14.10 -1.81 -11.04
CA HIS A 408 12.75 -1.52 -11.56
C HIS A 408 12.32 -2.38 -12.76
N LYS A 409 13.26 -2.95 -13.54
CA LYS A 409 12.96 -3.86 -14.67
C LYS A 409 13.07 -5.34 -14.33
N THR A 410 13.45 -5.63 -13.09
CA THR A 410 13.77 -6.99 -12.67
C THR A 410 12.49 -7.72 -12.26
N PRO A 411 12.19 -8.93 -12.77
CA PRO A 411 11.03 -9.69 -12.33
C PRO A 411 11.08 -10.05 -10.84
N LEU A 412 9.91 -10.02 -10.18
CA LEU A 412 9.75 -10.53 -8.83
C LEU A 412 9.97 -12.03 -8.83
N ARG A 413 11.03 -12.51 -8.19
CA ARG A 413 11.42 -13.93 -8.29
C ARG A 413 10.33 -14.85 -7.76
N LYS A 414 9.87 -14.65 -6.52
CA LYS A 414 8.77 -15.42 -5.92
C LYS A 414 8.17 -14.68 -4.72
N CYS A 415 6.86 -14.54 -4.69
CA CYS A 415 6.12 -14.06 -3.52
C CYS A 415 4.87 -14.92 -3.31
N THR A 416 4.87 -15.79 -2.29
CA THR A 416 3.74 -16.68 -2.00
C THR A 416 3.54 -16.98 -0.51
N GLY A 417 2.30 -17.20 -0.08
CA GLY A 417 2.00 -17.69 1.27
C GLY A 417 2.14 -16.65 2.38
N ASN A 418 2.50 -15.41 2.02
CA ASN A 418 2.77 -14.35 2.99
C ASN A 418 1.46 -13.77 3.55
N SER A 419 1.54 -13.16 4.72
CA SER A 419 0.43 -12.45 5.34
C SER A 419 0.87 -11.11 5.93
N ALA A 420 -0.04 -10.14 5.89
CA ALA A 420 0.17 -8.83 6.50
C ALA A 420 -1.12 -8.29 7.12
N HIS A 421 -1.08 -7.85 8.37
CA HIS A 421 -2.25 -7.28 9.04
C HIS A 421 -1.88 -6.26 10.11
N SER A 422 -2.87 -5.44 10.50
CA SER A 422 -2.67 -4.36 11.47
C SER A 422 -1.62 -3.37 10.97
N VAL A 423 -1.80 -2.97 9.70
CA VAL A 423 -0.86 -2.18 8.91
C VAL A 423 -1.59 -1.08 8.14
N TRP A 424 -0.85 -0.06 7.71
CA TRP A 424 -1.36 0.88 6.72
C TRP A 424 -1.56 0.17 5.38
N ASN A 425 -0.50 -0.38 4.78
CA ASN A 425 -0.58 -1.14 3.52
C ASN A 425 -0.13 -2.58 3.77
N ALA A 426 -0.94 -3.58 3.42
CA ALA A 426 -0.50 -4.98 3.53
C ALA A 426 0.60 -5.29 2.51
N PHE A 427 0.39 -4.90 1.25
CA PHE A 427 1.40 -4.92 0.20
C PHE A 427 1.39 -3.62 -0.59
N ARG A 428 2.56 -3.03 -0.81
CA ARG A 428 2.75 -1.83 -1.60
C ARG A 428 3.77 -2.06 -2.70
N ILE A 429 3.43 -1.67 -3.92
CA ILE A 429 4.38 -1.47 -5.02
C ILE A 429 4.28 -0.01 -5.40
N ASP A 430 5.34 0.74 -5.08
CA ASP A 430 5.38 2.17 -5.33
C ASP A 430 6.79 2.73 -5.24
N SER A 431 7.07 3.75 -6.04
CA SER A 431 8.28 4.59 -5.96
C SER A 431 7.80 6.02 -5.75
N VAL A 432 7.88 6.51 -4.50
CA VAL A 432 7.55 7.89 -4.13
C VAL A 432 8.77 8.53 -3.51
N ASP A 433 9.04 9.78 -3.87
CA ASP A 433 10.30 10.52 -3.63
C ASP A 433 10.74 10.56 -2.16
N PHE A 434 11.33 9.46 -1.70
CA PHE A 434 12.06 9.33 -0.44
C PHE A 434 13.57 9.28 -0.67
N ASP A 435 13.99 9.19 -1.93
CA ASP A 435 15.33 8.82 -2.35
C ASP A 435 16.07 9.95 -3.11
N GLN A 436 15.63 11.22 -2.96
CA GLN A 436 16.22 12.45 -3.53
C GLN A 436 16.43 12.32 -5.06
N ASP A 437 15.35 12.07 -5.79
CA ASP A 437 15.36 11.90 -7.26
C ASP A 437 16.11 10.67 -7.82
N ASP A 438 16.75 9.80 -7.02
CA ASP A 438 17.21 8.45 -7.46
C ASP A 438 16.09 7.41 -7.31
N GLU A 439 14.91 7.87 -7.66
CA GLU A 439 13.80 7.05 -8.01
C GLU A 439 13.67 7.07 -9.50
N PRO A 440 13.08 6.04 -10.08
CA PRO A 440 12.99 6.04 -11.51
C PRO A 440 12.09 7.22 -11.99
N PRO A 441 12.57 8.13 -12.86
CA PRO A 441 11.80 9.30 -13.30
C PRO A 441 10.41 8.97 -13.87
N GLN A 442 9.40 9.76 -13.51
CA GLN A 442 8.07 9.65 -14.09
C GLN A 442 8.08 10.29 -15.50
N ASP A 443 8.11 9.50 -16.58
CA ASP A 443 8.01 10.04 -17.94
C ASP A 443 6.54 10.17 -18.37
N TYR A 444 6.12 11.42 -18.50
CA TYR A 444 4.75 11.78 -18.88
C TYR A 444 4.57 11.98 -20.41
N THR A 445 5.63 11.84 -21.24
CA THR A 445 5.66 12.24 -22.68
C THR A 445 5.16 11.18 -23.66
N GLY A 446 5.16 9.91 -23.27
CA GLY A 446 4.69 8.77 -24.09
C GLY A 446 4.43 7.49 -23.31
N ALA A 447 4.33 7.60 -21.97
CA ALA A 447 4.40 6.55 -20.95
C ALA A 447 5.66 5.68 -21.09
N PRO A 448 6.73 6.04 -20.37
CA PRO A 448 7.14 5.17 -19.26
C PRO A 448 7.04 5.87 -17.90
N SER A 449 6.10 5.47 -17.03
CA SER A 449 6.40 5.60 -15.61
C SER A 449 7.60 4.72 -15.36
N LEU A 450 8.73 5.23 -14.88
CA LEU A 450 9.78 4.32 -14.42
C LEU A 450 9.40 3.65 -13.06
N ALA A 451 8.10 3.64 -12.69
CA ALA A 451 7.56 2.68 -11.76
C ALA A 451 8.00 1.24 -12.10
N TYR A 452 7.73 0.30 -11.20
CA TYR A 452 8.12 -1.09 -11.38
C TYR A 452 7.60 -1.66 -12.74
N GLU A 453 8.51 -1.90 -13.68
CA GLU A 453 8.25 -2.31 -15.07
C GLU A 453 9.03 -3.60 -15.39
N PRO A 454 8.68 -4.71 -14.73
CA PRO A 454 9.43 -5.95 -14.88
C PRO A 454 9.30 -6.51 -16.30
N THR A 455 10.37 -7.15 -16.78
CA THR A 455 10.40 -7.83 -18.08
C THR A 455 9.52 -9.09 -18.15
N ALA A 456 8.90 -9.48 -17.05
CA ALA A 456 7.96 -10.58 -16.95
C ALA A 456 6.80 -10.21 -16.01
N LEU A 457 5.65 -10.86 -16.21
CA LEU A 457 4.45 -10.65 -15.42
C LEU A 457 4.72 -10.87 -13.92
N THR A 458 4.39 -9.88 -13.10
CA THR A 458 4.47 -10.01 -11.64
C THR A 458 3.29 -10.81 -11.13
N VAL A 459 3.57 -11.90 -10.41
CA VAL A 459 2.54 -12.71 -9.75
C VAL A 459 2.82 -12.75 -8.25
N ILE A 460 1.82 -12.36 -7.46
CA ILE A 460 1.83 -12.55 -6.01
C ILE A 460 0.71 -13.52 -5.66
N ALA A 461 1.07 -14.67 -5.08
CA ALA A 461 0.14 -15.77 -4.88
C ALA A 461 -0.12 -16.04 -3.39
N ASN A 462 -1.28 -16.63 -3.05
CA ASN A 462 -1.57 -17.15 -1.72
C ASN A 462 -1.30 -16.13 -0.60
N PHE A 463 -1.81 -14.90 -0.73
CA PHE A 463 -1.54 -13.82 0.22
C PHE A 463 -2.74 -13.58 1.12
N THR A 464 -2.51 -13.37 2.43
CA THR A 464 -3.57 -13.02 3.38
C THR A 464 -3.39 -11.61 3.90
N ALA A 465 -4.42 -10.77 3.80
CA ALA A 465 -4.43 -9.43 4.37
C ALA A 465 -5.65 -9.24 5.27
N HIS A 466 -5.47 -8.68 6.47
CA HIS A 466 -6.63 -8.25 7.25
C HIS A 466 -6.35 -7.04 8.13
N HIS A 467 -7.41 -6.34 8.56
CA HIS A 467 -7.31 -5.19 9.46
C HIS A 467 -6.25 -4.18 8.99
N ALA A 468 -6.21 -3.93 7.69
CA ALA A 468 -5.32 -2.95 7.06
C ALA A 468 -6.13 -1.75 6.57
N ARG A 469 -5.51 -0.56 6.50
CA ARG A 469 -6.13 0.55 5.76
C ARG A 469 -6.27 0.14 4.29
N GLN A 470 -5.18 -0.32 3.70
CA GLN A 470 -5.08 -0.79 2.33
C GLN A 470 -4.62 -2.26 2.32
N GLY A 471 -5.42 -3.17 1.76
CA GLY A 471 -5.00 -4.56 1.55
C GLY A 471 -3.86 -4.64 0.52
N GLY A 472 -3.90 -3.81 -0.52
CA GLY A 472 -2.84 -3.70 -1.51
C GLY A 472 -2.89 -2.42 -2.34
N TRP A 473 -1.73 -1.82 -2.57
CA TRP A 473 -1.53 -0.65 -3.42
C TRP A 473 -0.49 -0.95 -4.49
N PHE A 474 -0.88 -0.91 -5.76
CA PHE A 474 -0.06 -1.43 -6.85
C PHE A 474 0.09 -0.42 -7.98
N ARG A 475 1.21 0.32 -8.00
CA ARG A 475 1.59 1.19 -9.11
C ARG A 475 2.61 0.51 -10.01
N LEU A 476 2.13 -0.13 -11.08
CA LEU A 476 2.90 -0.87 -12.09
C LEU A 476 2.00 -1.25 -13.27
N PHE A 477 2.57 -1.57 -14.42
CA PHE A 477 1.78 -1.89 -15.62
C PHE A 477 1.04 -3.23 -15.55
N GLN A 478 1.69 -4.27 -15.02
CA GLN A 478 1.11 -5.62 -15.02
C GLN A 478 1.34 -6.37 -13.70
N VAL A 479 0.26 -6.86 -13.12
CA VAL A 479 0.25 -7.69 -11.91
C VAL A 479 -0.91 -8.67 -11.91
N VAL A 480 -0.66 -9.87 -11.38
CA VAL A 480 -1.68 -10.87 -11.05
C VAL A 480 -1.62 -11.17 -9.57
N LEU A 481 -2.75 -10.94 -8.89
CA LEU A 481 -3.00 -11.34 -7.53
C LEU A 481 -3.79 -12.65 -7.57
N ASP A 482 -3.14 -13.76 -7.21
CA ASP A 482 -3.71 -15.11 -7.33
C ASP A 482 -3.97 -15.72 -5.96
N ASN A 483 -5.20 -16.15 -5.68
CA ASN A 483 -5.59 -16.73 -4.39
C ASN A 483 -5.30 -15.82 -3.18
N TRP A 484 -5.76 -14.57 -3.26
CA TRP A 484 -5.68 -13.62 -2.15
C TRP A 484 -6.89 -13.75 -1.21
N ASN A 485 -6.65 -13.70 0.10
CA ASN A 485 -7.69 -13.66 1.12
C ASN A 485 -7.60 -12.33 1.87
N VAL A 486 -8.57 -11.44 1.64
CA VAL A 486 -8.57 -10.08 2.19
C VAL A 486 -9.78 -9.89 3.07
N ALA A 487 -9.61 -9.47 4.33
CA ALA A 487 -10.73 -9.29 5.25
C ALA A 487 -10.60 -8.05 6.12
N ASP A 488 -11.71 -7.37 6.40
CA ASP A 488 -11.75 -6.22 7.32
C ASP A 488 -10.72 -5.14 6.91
N CYS A 489 -10.51 -4.96 5.61
CA CYS A 489 -9.71 -3.86 5.07
C CYS A 489 -10.64 -2.72 4.68
N ARG A 490 -10.20 -1.48 4.93
CA ARG A 490 -10.98 -0.29 4.57
C ARG A 490 -11.02 -0.10 3.05
N GLU A 491 -9.86 -0.09 2.44
CA GLU A 491 -9.63 -0.12 0.99
C GLU A 491 -8.96 -1.47 0.69
N GLY A 492 -9.62 -2.40 0.02
CA GLY A 492 -9.05 -3.75 -0.18
C GLY A 492 -7.88 -3.74 -1.17
N ILE A 493 -8.14 -3.71 -2.48
CA ILE A 493 -7.09 -3.68 -3.52
C ILE A 493 -7.26 -2.47 -4.44
N GLN A 494 -6.14 -1.83 -4.78
CA GLN A 494 -6.05 -0.73 -5.76
C GLN A 494 -4.93 -0.98 -6.76
N PHE A 495 -5.25 -0.82 -8.04
CA PHE A 495 -4.26 -0.79 -9.12
C PHE A 495 -4.09 0.64 -9.63
N LEU A 496 -2.89 0.95 -10.11
CA LEU A 496 -2.57 2.10 -10.95
C LEU A 496 -1.70 1.56 -12.09
N THR A 497 -2.37 1.01 -13.09
CA THR A 497 -1.73 0.27 -14.19
C THR A 497 -1.70 1.02 -15.50
N THR A 498 -2.55 2.04 -15.69
CA THR A 498 -2.62 2.77 -16.96
C THR A 498 -1.76 4.03 -16.95
N GLY A 499 -1.88 4.87 -15.92
CA GLY A 499 -1.24 6.18 -15.90
C GLY A 499 -1.83 7.10 -16.98
N ASN A 500 -0.98 7.66 -17.85
CA ASN A 500 -1.41 8.45 -19.00
C ASN A 500 -1.70 7.54 -20.22
N THR A 501 -1.59 8.06 -21.46
CA THR A 501 -1.74 7.26 -22.70
C THR A 501 -0.80 6.06 -22.73
N ALA A 502 -1.27 4.91 -22.27
CA ALA A 502 -0.48 3.69 -22.22
C ALA A 502 -0.18 3.17 -23.65
N THR A 503 1.07 2.85 -23.91
CA THR A 503 1.57 2.32 -25.19
C THR A 503 2.01 0.87 -25.10
N MET A 504 1.79 0.25 -23.94
CA MET A 504 2.29 -1.06 -23.54
C MET A 504 1.20 -1.86 -22.81
N PRO A 505 1.38 -3.18 -22.60
CA PRO A 505 0.38 -4.00 -21.93
C PRO A 505 0.07 -3.51 -20.51
N ILE A 506 -1.21 -3.39 -20.20
CA ILE A 506 -1.72 -2.98 -18.89
C ILE A 506 -2.63 -4.07 -18.32
N ASN A 507 -2.38 -4.48 -17.09
CA ASN A 507 -3.06 -5.61 -16.46
C ASN A 507 -3.08 -5.51 -14.92
N GLY A 508 -4.23 -5.21 -14.32
CA GLY A 508 -4.47 -5.46 -12.90
C GLY A 508 -5.43 -6.64 -12.73
N THR A 509 -4.91 -7.86 -12.52
CA THR A 509 -5.76 -9.04 -12.33
C THR A 509 -5.87 -9.44 -10.86
N ILE A 510 -7.10 -9.74 -10.43
CA ILE A 510 -7.42 -10.44 -9.17
C ILE A 510 -8.13 -11.72 -9.56
N ARG A 511 -7.62 -12.87 -9.10
CA ARG A 511 -8.21 -14.16 -9.45
C ARG A 511 -8.21 -15.16 -8.32
N ASN A 512 -9.16 -16.09 -8.35
CA ASN A 512 -9.29 -17.19 -7.37
C ASN A 512 -9.33 -16.69 -5.92
N SER A 513 -9.79 -15.46 -5.71
CA SER A 513 -9.58 -14.73 -4.46
C SER A 513 -10.85 -14.63 -3.63
N ARG A 514 -10.70 -14.19 -2.38
CA ARG A 514 -11.80 -13.99 -1.45
C ARG A 514 -11.63 -12.68 -0.69
N PHE A 515 -12.72 -11.94 -0.60
CA PHE A 515 -12.83 -10.67 0.09
C PHE A 515 -13.96 -10.74 1.11
N VAL A 516 -13.68 -10.34 2.35
CA VAL A 516 -14.65 -10.32 3.44
C VAL A 516 -14.74 -8.89 3.99
N GLY A 517 -15.86 -8.21 3.73
CA GLY A 517 -16.08 -6.84 4.21
C GLY A 517 -16.14 -6.81 5.73
N SER A 518 -16.98 -7.68 6.28
CA SER A 518 -17.10 -7.88 7.72
C SER A 518 -17.00 -9.34 8.17
N SER A 519 -15.86 -9.67 8.79
CA SER A 519 -15.60 -10.98 9.39
C SER A 519 -16.22 -11.14 10.78
N SER A 520 -16.08 -12.33 11.37
CA SER A 520 -16.48 -12.58 12.77
C SER A 520 -15.51 -12.01 13.81
N ASN A 521 -14.33 -11.56 13.42
CA ASN A 521 -13.44 -10.81 14.31
C ASN A 521 -13.95 -9.37 14.42
N ARG A 522 -14.65 -9.06 15.52
CA ARG A 522 -15.18 -7.71 15.78
C ARG A 522 -14.14 -6.73 16.31
N GLY A 523 -12.93 -7.19 16.63
CA GLY A 523 -11.86 -6.39 17.21
C GLY A 523 -12.12 -5.96 18.65
N ASN A 524 -11.32 -5.01 19.12
CA ASN A 524 -11.33 -4.38 20.44
C ASN A 524 -11.96 -2.97 20.34
N LEU A 525 -13.08 -2.74 21.02
CA LEU A 525 -13.88 -1.52 20.84
C LEU A 525 -13.31 -0.30 21.59
N PHE A 526 -12.28 0.32 21.04
CA PHE A 526 -11.71 1.58 21.53
C PHE A 526 -11.21 2.46 20.37
N VAL A 527 -10.74 3.67 20.69
CA VAL A 527 -10.27 4.66 19.71
C VAL A 527 -8.78 4.96 19.95
N SER A 528 -8.02 5.06 18.86
CA SER A 528 -6.62 5.46 18.83
C SER A 528 -6.29 6.22 17.53
N ALA A 529 -5.00 6.49 17.30
CA ALA A 529 -4.54 7.07 16.04
C ALA A 529 -4.71 6.11 14.83
N PHE A 530 -4.84 4.81 15.08
CA PHE A 530 -4.91 3.77 14.04
C PHE A 530 -6.33 3.19 13.89
N GLN A 531 -7.15 3.30 14.93
CA GLN A 531 -8.42 2.60 15.06
C GLN A 531 -9.54 3.48 15.60
N LYS A 532 -10.75 3.23 15.12
CA LYS A 532 -11.99 3.82 15.63
C LYS A 532 -13.03 2.72 15.82
N VAL A 533 -14.14 3.06 16.48
CA VAL A 533 -15.29 2.15 16.61
C VAL A 533 -16.32 2.46 15.52
N ASN A 534 -16.63 1.46 14.70
CA ASN A 534 -17.82 1.47 13.85
C ASN A 534 -19.02 1.03 14.67
N TYR A 535 -19.75 2.00 15.20
CA TYR A 535 -20.97 1.77 15.96
C TYR A 535 -22.11 1.20 15.12
N ILE A 536 -22.14 1.33 13.80
CA ILE A 536 -23.24 0.70 13.03
C ILE A 536 -23.10 -0.84 13.04
N GLU A 537 -21.87 -1.34 13.06
CA GLU A 537 -21.57 -2.78 13.00
C GLU A 537 -21.02 -3.36 14.32
N ALA A 538 -20.94 -2.55 15.38
CA ALA A 538 -20.39 -2.90 16.69
C ALA A 538 -18.99 -3.55 16.59
N ARG A 539 -18.07 -2.89 15.88
CA ARG A 539 -16.73 -3.43 15.60
C ARG A 539 -15.65 -2.35 15.47
N SER A 540 -14.39 -2.76 15.48
CA SER A 540 -13.27 -1.91 15.09
C SER A 540 -13.28 -1.59 13.60
N ASP A 541 -12.81 -0.38 13.26
CA ASP A 541 -12.58 0.12 11.88
C ASP A 541 -11.32 0.98 11.85
N SER A 542 -10.74 1.19 10.67
CA SER A 542 -9.52 1.97 10.50
C SER A 542 -9.76 3.47 10.76
N ALA A 543 -8.85 4.11 11.51
CA ALA A 543 -8.79 5.56 11.68
C ALA A 543 -7.75 6.24 10.76
N LEU A 544 -6.98 5.45 9.99
CA LEU A 544 -5.92 5.97 9.12
C LEU A 544 -6.50 6.70 7.90
N LEU A 545 -6.11 7.97 7.72
CA LEU A 545 -6.36 8.87 6.57
C LEU A 545 -7.46 8.39 5.62
N LEU A 546 -8.69 8.82 5.88
CA LEU A 546 -9.88 8.47 5.14
C LEU A 546 -10.02 9.39 3.91
N ALA A 547 -9.22 9.14 2.86
CA ALA A 547 -9.49 9.74 1.55
C ALA A 547 -10.87 9.28 1.02
N ASP A 548 -11.25 8.04 1.35
CA ASP A 548 -12.51 7.41 0.97
C ASP A 548 -13.48 7.26 2.16
N VAL A 549 -14.69 7.79 2.02
CA VAL A 549 -15.77 7.68 3.01
C VAL A 549 -16.44 6.30 3.04
N MET A 550 -16.01 5.38 2.18
CA MET A 550 -16.59 4.05 2.00
C MET A 550 -15.59 2.92 2.24
N GLN A 551 -16.11 1.75 2.62
CA GLN A 551 -15.35 0.51 2.61
C GLN A 551 -15.53 -0.18 1.25
N MET A 552 -14.44 -0.62 0.64
CA MET A 552 -14.44 -1.21 -0.71
C MET A 552 -13.52 -2.43 -0.77
N ALA A 553 -13.96 -3.54 -1.38
CA ALA A 553 -13.10 -4.70 -1.59
C ALA A 553 -12.07 -4.46 -2.69
N VAL A 554 -12.53 -3.99 -3.84
CA VAL A 554 -11.69 -3.54 -4.94
C VAL A 554 -12.04 -2.08 -5.21
N THR A 555 -11.11 -1.21 -4.88
CA THR A 555 -11.22 0.21 -5.16
C THR A 555 -10.67 0.44 -6.57
N LEU A 556 -11.58 0.62 -7.52
CA LEU A 556 -11.29 0.80 -8.93
C LEU A 556 -10.58 2.15 -9.14
N TYR A 557 -9.38 2.09 -9.68
CA TYR A 557 -8.52 3.24 -9.91
C TYR A 557 -7.60 2.99 -11.11
N ASP A 558 -7.53 3.92 -12.07
CA ASP A 558 -6.46 3.99 -13.09
C ASP A 558 -5.97 2.65 -13.69
N GLY A 559 -6.81 1.98 -14.49
CA GLY A 559 -6.48 0.63 -14.96
C GLY A 559 -7.65 -0.16 -15.53
N PRO A 560 -7.43 -1.12 -16.46
CA PRO A 560 -8.33 -2.25 -16.56
C PRO A 560 -8.12 -3.14 -15.34
N HIS A 561 -9.21 -3.47 -14.68
CA HIS A 561 -9.23 -4.42 -13.58
C HIS A 561 -9.87 -5.70 -14.09
N TYR A 562 -9.18 -6.83 -13.99
CA TYR A 562 -9.72 -8.14 -14.35
C TYR A 562 -9.99 -8.90 -13.06
N ILE A 563 -11.26 -9.08 -12.72
CA ILE A 563 -11.68 -9.67 -11.45
C ILE A 563 -12.41 -10.96 -11.78
N GLU A 564 -11.74 -12.09 -11.57
CA GLU A 564 -12.20 -13.39 -12.02
C GLU A 564 -12.27 -14.41 -10.87
N ASN A 565 -13.30 -15.25 -10.87
CA ASN A 565 -13.46 -16.33 -9.89
C ASN A 565 -13.24 -15.87 -8.44
N THR A 566 -13.81 -14.73 -8.06
CA THR A 566 -13.60 -14.10 -6.75
C THR A 566 -14.90 -14.11 -5.92
N THR A 567 -14.79 -14.47 -4.64
CA THR A 567 -15.92 -14.40 -3.70
C THR A 567 -15.83 -13.12 -2.87
N PHE A 568 -16.89 -12.32 -2.88
CA PHE A 568 -17.10 -11.19 -1.99
C PHE A 568 -18.17 -11.55 -0.95
N GLU A 569 -17.83 -11.42 0.33
CA GLU A 569 -18.68 -11.86 1.44
C GLU A 569 -18.82 -10.73 2.48
N ASN A 570 -20.05 -10.51 2.98
CA ASN A 570 -20.36 -9.59 4.09
C ASN A 570 -19.95 -8.12 3.85
N TYR A 571 -20.12 -7.59 2.63
CA TYR A 571 -20.04 -6.14 2.37
C TYR A 571 -21.42 -5.51 2.64
N MET A 572 -21.66 -5.15 3.89
CA MET A 572 -22.97 -4.70 4.37
C MET A 572 -23.10 -3.17 4.28
N SER A 573 -24.06 -2.71 3.50
CA SER A 573 -24.38 -1.28 3.40
C SER A 573 -25.67 -0.96 4.14
N TYR A 574 -25.72 0.23 4.75
CA TYR A 574 -26.90 0.82 5.35
C TYR A 574 -27.18 2.19 4.69
N PRO A 575 -27.86 2.21 3.54
CA PRO A 575 -28.08 3.43 2.75
C PRO A 575 -28.74 4.57 3.53
N CYS A 576 -29.65 4.23 4.46
CA CYS A 576 -30.32 5.21 5.33
C CYS A 576 -29.36 5.98 6.23
N PHE A 577 -28.20 5.42 6.57
CA PHE A 577 -27.16 6.09 7.36
C PHE A 577 -26.05 6.71 6.50
N ASN A 578 -26.22 6.72 5.17
CA ASN A 578 -25.14 7.05 4.22
C ASN A 578 -23.87 6.22 4.49
N TYR A 579 -24.05 4.97 4.94
CA TYR A 579 -22.96 4.03 5.19
C TYR A 579 -22.97 2.98 4.10
N TYR A 580 -21.92 2.97 3.29
CA TYR A 580 -21.78 2.03 2.19
C TYR A 580 -20.49 1.21 2.32
N SER A 581 -20.66 -0.10 2.25
CA SER A 581 -19.62 -1.11 2.14
C SER A 581 -19.94 -1.95 0.91
N THR A 582 -19.05 -1.95 -0.09
CA THR A 582 -19.29 -2.53 -1.42
C THR A 582 -18.15 -3.45 -1.84
N ALA A 583 -18.45 -4.41 -2.71
CA ALA A 583 -17.41 -5.23 -3.33
C ALA A 583 -16.56 -4.38 -4.28
N LEU A 584 -17.19 -3.74 -5.27
CA LEU A 584 -16.51 -2.91 -6.27
C LEU A 584 -16.96 -1.46 -6.11
N GLY A 585 -16.02 -0.52 -6.15
CA GLY A 585 -16.35 0.91 -6.11
C GLY A 585 -15.25 1.76 -6.72
N ALA A 586 -15.61 2.91 -7.28
CA ALA A 586 -14.63 3.85 -7.81
C ALA A 586 -14.00 4.65 -6.67
N ARG A 587 -12.68 4.83 -6.72
CA ARG A 587 -11.96 5.70 -5.78
C ARG A 587 -12.56 7.12 -5.79
N ALA A 588 -12.72 7.73 -4.61
CA ALA A 588 -13.19 9.11 -4.53
C ALA A 588 -12.14 10.09 -5.08
N PHE A 589 -12.61 11.19 -5.67
CA PHE A 589 -11.77 12.25 -6.23
C PHE A 589 -10.80 11.76 -7.30
N ASN A 590 -11.18 10.72 -8.04
CA ASN A 590 -10.31 10.13 -9.05
C ASN A 590 -10.30 11.02 -10.30
N THR A 591 -9.20 11.69 -10.58
CA THR A 591 -9.01 12.51 -11.78
C THR A 591 -8.52 11.70 -13.00
N PHE A 592 -8.08 10.46 -12.77
CA PHE A 592 -7.60 9.56 -13.83
C PHE A 592 -8.76 8.86 -14.52
N MET A 593 -8.52 8.38 -15.74
CA MET A 593 -9.51 7.61 -16.47
C MET A 593 -9.71 6.21 -15.90
N MET A 594 -10.91 5.67 -16.09
CA MET A 594 -11.16 4.25 -15.93
C MET A 594 -11.17 3.56 -17.29
N ALA A 595 -10.42 2.45 -17.41
CA ALA A 595 -10.39 1.71 -18.65
C ALA A 595 -11.73 1.02 -18.91
N SER A 596 -12.30 1.25 -20.09
CA SER A 596 -13.54 0.64 -20.59
C SER A 596 -13.47 -0.88 -20.74
N THR A 597 -12.28 -1.46 -20.57
CA THR A 597 -11.98 -2.90 -20.62
C THR A 597 -11.94 -3.59 -19.27
N THR A 598 -12.18 -2.87 -18.16
CA THR A 598 -12.37 -3.45 -16.83
C THR A 598 -13.44 -4.52 -16.87
N GLN A 599 -13.15 -5.70 -16.32
CA GLN A 599 -13.96 -6.90 -16.42
C GLN A 599 -14.19 -7.57 -15.06
N SER A 600 -15.42 -8.02 -14.86
CA SER A 600 -15.84 -8.92 -13.78
C SER A 600 -16.33 -10.22 -14.43
N THR A 601 -15.90 -11.38 -13.94
CA THR A 601 -16.33 -12.68 -14.50
C THR A 601 -16.33 -13.76 -13.42
N SER A 602 -17.42 -14.51 -13.33
CA SER A 602 -17.58 -15.67 -12.43
C SER A 602 -17.36 -15.33 -10.96
N ASN A 603 -17.73 -14.11 -10.58
CA ASN A 603 -17.65 -13.63 -9.20
C ASN A 603 -18.92 -14.01 -8.42
N ARG A 604 -18.75 -14.22 -7.11
CA ARG A 604 -19.84 -14.58 -6.21
C ARG A 604 -19.99 -13.54 -5.11
N PHE A 605 -21.21 -13.04 -4.92
CA PHE A 605 -21.54 -12.04 -3.90
C PHE A 605 -22.44 -12.69 -2.83
N ILE A 606 -21.94 -12.79 -1.60
CA ILE A 606 -22.65 -13.36 -0.44
C ILE A 606 -22.86 -12.23 0.56
N ASN A 607 -24.10 -12.01 1.02
CA ASN A 607 -24.43 -10.91 1.93
C ASN A 607 -23.76 -9.59 1.47
N THR A 608 -24.01 -9.20 0.23
CA THR A 608 -23.42 -8.00 -0.39
C THR A 608 -24.51 -7.33 -1.24
N PRO A 609 -25.44 -6.58 -0.62
CA PRO A 609 -26.62 -6.03 -1.29
C PRO A 609 -26.28 -4.92 -2.29
N PHE A 610 -25.09 -4.31 -2.20
CA PHE A 610 -24.58 -3.36 -3.19
C PHE A 610 -23.22 -3.85 -3.68
N PRO A 611 -23.18 -4.81 -4.63
CA PRO A 611 -21.93 -5.32 -5.19
C PRO A 611 -21.10 -4.24 -5.89
N VAL A 612 -21.76 -3.25 -6.50
CA VAL A 612 -21.09 -2.17 -7.21
C VAL A 612 -21.66 -0.84 -6.78
N PHE A 613 -20.82 0.05 -6.28
CA PHE A 613 -21.26 1.38 -5.87
C PHE A 613 -20.22 2.45 -6.24
N VAL A 614 -20.66 3.42 -7.05
CA VAL A 614 -19.84 4.55 -7.48
C VAL A 614 -20.26 5.79 -6.69
N TYR A 615 -19.50 6.09 -5.64
CA TYR A 615 -19.68 7.28 -4.80
C TYR A 615 -19.17 8.54 -5.47
N ASP A 616 -18.05 8.45 -6.19
CA ASP A 616 -17.48 9.59 -6.89
C ASP A 616 -18.40 10.02 -8.03
N ARG A 617 -19.12 11.12 -7.78
CA ARG A 617 -20.03 11.71 -8.78
C ARG A 617 -19.48 13.00 -9.40
N VAL A 618 -18.28 13.41 -9.01
CA VAL A 618 -17.74 14.74 -9.36
C VAL A 618 -16.51 14.61 -10.25
N SER A 619 -15.61 13.68 -9.96
CA SER A 619 -14.35 13.55 -10.69
C SER A 619 -14.47 12.59 -11.87
N ASP A 620 -13.51 12.68 -12.79
CA ASP A 620 -13.60 12.04 -14.10
C ASP A 620 -13.50 10.51 -14.04
N GLY A 621 -12.81 9.96 -13.05
CA GLY A 621 -12.75 8.52 -12.80
C GLY A 621 -14.11 7.94 -12.42
N GLY A 622 -14.82 8.59 -11.50
CA GLY A 622 -16.23 8.26 -11.20
C GLY A 622 -17.12 8.35 -12.43
N LYS A 623 -16.97 9.43 -13.22
CA LYS A 623 -17.69 9.65 -14.50
C LYS A 623 -17.46 8.56 -15.54
N THR A 624 -16.28 7.96 -15.56
CA THR A 624 -15.85 7.03 -16.62
C THR A 624 -15.79 5.57 -16.19
N THR A 625 -16.16 5.24 -14.95
CA THR A 625 -16.11 3.87 -14.42
C THR A 625 -17.07 2.94 -15.18
N LEU A 626 -16.52 2.04 -15.98
CA LEU A 626 -17.27 1.01 -16.71
C LEU A 626 -16.79 -0.37 -16.28
N ILE A 627 -17.72 -1.32 -16.10
CA ILE A 627 -17.39 -2.70 -15.77
C ILE A 627 -18.10 -3.61 -16.77
N LEU A 628 -17.33 -4.39 -17.53
CA LEU A 628 -17.85 -5.41 -18.43
C LEU A 628 -18.04 -6.70 -17.64
N ASP A 629 -19.27 -7.21 -17.61
CA ASP A 629 -19.55 -8.51 -17.04
C ASP A 629 -19.87 -9.49 -18.17
N SER A 630 -18.93 -10.39 -18.45
CA SER A 630 -18.92 -11.19 -19.69
C SER A 630 -19.68 -12.51 -19.60
N ASP A 631 -20.01 -12.98 -18.40
CA ASP A 631 -20.72 -14.23 -18.15
C ASP A 631 -22.15 -14.05 -17.61
N GLY A 632 -22.64 -12.79 -17.53
CA GLY A 632 -24.05 -12.49 -17.33
C GLY A 632 -24.52 -12.46 -15.88
N SER A 633 -23.60 -12.22 -14.94
CA SER A 633 -23.93 -11.96 -13.54
C SER A 633 -24.54 -10.57 -13.30
N ILE A 634 -24.16 -9.53 -14.08
CA ILE A 634 -24.53 -8.12 -13.90
C ILE A 634 -24.59 -7.28 -15.23
N SER A 635 -24.17 -7.79 -16.41
CA SER A 635 -24.09 -7.02 -17.69
C SER A 635 -23.12 -5.80 -17.68
N VAL A 636 -22.96 -5.02 -18.77
CA VAL A 636 -22.07 -3.82 -18.77
C VAL A 636 -22.63 -2.76 -17.82
N ILE A 637 -21.95 -2.59 -16.68
CA ILE A 637 -22.29 -1.60 -15.67
C ILE A 637 -21.70 -0.27 -16.09
N ALA A 638 -22.59 0.69 -16.33
CA ALA A 638 -22.26 2.07 -16.53
C ALA A 638 -22.68 2.89 -15.31
N PRO A 639 -22.04 4.03 -15.08
CA PRO A 639 -22.51 4.90 -14.03
C PRO A 639 -23.86 5.51 -14.41
N ASP A 640 -24.69 5.73 -13.40
CA ASP A 640 -26.05 6.20 -13.61
C ASP A 640 -26.11 7.72 -13.85
N TRP A 641 -25.70 8.13 -15.06
CA TRP A 641 -25.91 9.47 -15.63
C TRP A 641 -26.76 9.38 -16.89
N ASP A 642 -27.57 10.42 -17.14
CA ASP A 642 -28.36 10.56 -18.37
C ASP A 642 -27.48 10.51 -19.65
N PHE A 643 -26.19 10.85 -19.53
CA PHE A 643 -25.20 10.71 -20.60
C PHE A 643 -25.04 9.26 -21.08
N TYR A 644 -25.04 8.29 -20.16
CA TYR A 644 -24.84 6.86 -20.47
C TYR A 644 -26.14 6.15 -20.83
N TYR A 645 -27.24 6.55 -20.19
CA TYR A 645 -28.57 5.95 -20.35
C TYR A 645 -29.02 5.82 -21.81
N THR A 646 -29.68 4.71 -22.12
CA THR A 646 -30.47 4.52 -23.34
C THR A 646 -31.77 3.82 -22.95
N PRO A 647 -32.84 3.87 -23.78
CA PRO A 647 -34.08 3.13 -23.51
C PRO A 647 -33.89 1.62 -23.35
N SER A 648 -32.78 1.05 -23.84
CA SER A 648 -32.44 -0.37 -23.69
C SER A 648 -31.68 -0.69 -22.40
N CYS A 649 -31.30 0.32 -21.60
CA CYS A 649 -30.60 0.09 -20.34
C CYS A 649 -31.58 -0.33 -19.23
N VAL A 650 -31.09 -1.12 -18.27
CA VAL A 650 -31.83 -1.58 -17.09
C VAL A 650 -31.22 -0.94 -15.85
N ARG A 651 -32.07 -0.43 -14.94
CA ARG A 651 -31.62 0.10 -13.64
C ARG A 651 -31.77 -0.95 -12.56
N ASN A 652 -30.80 -1.00 -11.65
CA ASN A 652 -30.82 -1.85 -10.47
C ASN A 652 -30.27 -1.07 -9.28
N ALA A 653 -30.91 -1.22 -8.12
CA ALA A 653 -30.50 -0.47 -6.94
C ALA A 653 -29.12 -0.90 -6.39
N GLY A 654 -28.65 -2.13 -6.66
CA GLY A 654 -27.39 -2.67 -6.16
C GLY A 654 -26.15 -2.41 -7.03
N TYR A 655 -26.32 -2.05 -8.30
CA TYR A 655 -25.20 -1.77 -9.22
C TYR A 655 -25.39 -0.56 -10.15
N GLY A 656 -26.54 0.13 -10.08
CA GLY A 656 -26.79 1.34 -10.85
C GLY A 656 -27.42 1.05 -12.21
N LEU A 657 -26.66 1.21 -13.30
CA LEU A 657 -27.18 1.19 -14.67
C LEU A 657 -26.48 0.12 -15.50
N ALA A 658 -27.21 -0.87 -16.01
CA ALA A 658 -26.71 -1.85 -16.97
C ALA A 658 -27.12 -1.43 -18.39
N CYS A 659 -26.20 -1.37 -19.33
CA CYS A 659 -26.47 -0.95 -20.72
C CYS A 659 -25.93 -1.96 -21.74
N PRO A 660 -26.63 -2.23 -22.85
CA PRO A 660 -26.15 -3.19 -23.86
C PRO A 660 -25.10 -2.60 -24.82
N GLN A 661 -24.88 -1.29 -24.77
CA GLN A 661 -23.93 -0.63 -25.64
C GLN A 661 -22.49 -0.85 -25.20
N ARG A 662 -21.59 -0.97 -26.19
CA ARG A 662 -20.16 -0.96 -25.96
C ARG A 662 -19.62 0.46 -25.89
N TYR A 663 -18.51 0.63 -25.17
CA TYR A 663 -17.83 1.89 -24.95
C TYR A 663 -16.33 1.74 -25.17
N ASN A 664 -15.70 2.79 -25.70
CA ASN A 664 -14.25 2.94 -25.77
C ASN A 664 -13.84 4.21 -25.03
N ASN A 665 -12.60 4.25 -24.54
CA ASN A 665 -12.02 5.50 -24.06
C ASN A 665 -11.60 6.34 -25.26
N ILE A 666 -12.03 7.60 -25.32
CA ILE A 666 -11.55 8.55 -26.32
C ILE A 666 -10.63 9.54 -25.62
N GLU A 667 -9.34 9.48 -25.92
CA GLU A 667 -8.40 10.46 -25.43
C GLU A 667 -8.52 11.72 -26.26
N VAL A 668 -8.82 12.84 -25.63
CA VAL A 668 -8.78 14.17 -26.23
C VAL A 668 -7.61 14.92 -25.61
N VAL A 669 -6.53 15.06 -26.37
CA VAL A 669 -5.31 15.73 -25.95
C VAL A 669 -5.31 17.13 -26.54
N GLN A 670 -5.32 18.12 -25.66
CA GLN A 670 -5.01 19.49 -26.03
C GLN A 670 -3.50 19.66 -26.07
N VAL A 671 -2.97 20.23 -27.16
CA VAL A 671 -1.53 20.48 -27.33
C VAL A 671 -1.30 21.99 -27.44
N ASP A 672 -0.49 22.55 -26.54
CA ASP A 672 -0.07 23.96 -26.57
C ASP A 672 1.39 24.09 -26.12
N GLY A 673 2.15 24.99 -26.75
CA GLY A 673 3.51 25.31 -26.33
C GLY A 673 3.58 26.32 -25.18
N ASP A 674 2.46 26.98 -24.86
CA ASP A 674 2.38 27.99 -23.81
C ASP A 674 2.04 27.39 -22.43
N ALA A 675 3.09 27.19 -21.62
CA ALA A 675 3.03 26.64 -20.27
C ALA A 675 2.60 27.64 -19.18
N THR A 676 2.29 28.91 -19.51
CA THR A 676 2.05 29.95 -18.50
C THR A 676 0.69 29.87 -17.81
N ASN A 677 -0.30 29.21 -18.42
CA ASN A 677 -1.61 28.97 -17.84
C ASN A 677 -2.15 27.60 -18.25
N LEU A 678 -1.98 26.64 -17.34
CA LEU A 678 -2.29 25.23 -17.61
C LEU A 678 -3.81 25.02 -17.74
N ALA A 679 -4.64 25.59 -16.87
CA ALA A 679 -6.10 25.36 -16.87
C ALA A 679 -6.90 26.23 -17.87
N LYS A 680 -6.26 26.92 -18.82
CA LYS A 680 -6.90 27.96 -19.64
C LYS A 680 -8.02 27.48 -20.56
N TYR A 681 -8.10 26.18 -20.83
CA TYR A 681 -9.13 25.60 -21.70
C TYR A 681 -10.44 25.25 -20.97
N GLY A 682 -10.40 25.15 -19.63
CA GLY A 682 -11.54 24.75 -18.82
C GLY A 682 -11.85 23.26 -18.94
N GLU A 683 -13.12 22.89 -18.79
CA GLU A 683 -13.58 21.51 -18.92
C GLU A 683 -13.87 21.16 -20.38
N LEU A 684 -13.69 19.90 -20.76
CA LEU A 684 -14.24 19.34 -21.98
C LEU A 684 -15.71 18.98 -21.74
N PHE A 685 -16.62 19.71 -22.37
CA PHE A 685 -18.05 19.38 -22.34
C PHE A 685 -18.43 18.53 -23.55
N VAL A 686 -19.04 17.37 -23.31
CA VAL A 686 -19.43 16.41 -24.34
C VAL A 686 -20.94 16.19 -24.29
N THR A 687 -21.63 16.34 -25.43
CA THR A 687 -23.05 16.06 -25.56
C THR A 687 -23.30 14.89 -26.52
N ARG A 688 -24.33 14.09 -26.25
CA ARG A 688 -24.70 12.93 -27.06
C ARG A 688 -25.81 13.30 -28.04
N ALA A 689 -25.43 13.79 -29.21
CA ALA A 689 -26.33 14.42 -30.18
C ALA A 689 -27.42 13.48 -30.73
N ASN A 690 -27.20 12.16 -30.76
CA ASN A 690 -28.19 11.19 -31.24
C ASN A 690 -29.00 10.52 -30.11
N LEU A 691 -29.15 11.20 -28.95
CA LEU A 691 -29.98 10.76 -27.84
C LEU A 691 -30.83 11.92 -27.29
N ALA A 692 -32.13 11.69 -27.08
CA ALA A 692 -33.00 12.66 -26.41
C ALA A 692 -32.76 12.67 -24.89
N SER A 693 -32.90 13.83 -24.24
CA SER A 693 -32.85 13.89 -22.78
C SER A 693 -34.00 13.12 -22.14
N ARG A 694 -33.69 12.45 -21.03
CA ARG A 694 -34.65 11.70 -20.21
C ARG A 694 -35.76 12.58 -19.63
N SER A 695 -35.48 13.85 -19.36
CA SER A 695 -36.46 14.81 -18.82
C SER A 695 -37.43 15.36 -19.86
N GLY A 696 -37.38 14.88 -21.10
CA GLY A 696 -38.25 15.34 -22.19
C GLY A 696 -37.88 16.72 -22.76
N GLY A 697 -36.73 17.28 -22.34
CA GLY A 697 -36.20 18.52 -22.90
C GLY A 697 -35.60 18.34 -24.30
N ALA A 698 -35.58 19.42 -25.09
CA ALA A 698 -35.00 19.46 -26.44
C ALA A 698 -33.45 19.40 -26.46
N THR A 699 -32.80 19.45 -25.29
CA THR A 699 -31.35 19.43 -25.14
C THR A 699 -30.84 17.99 -25.03
N ALA A 700 -29.83 17.65 -25.84
CA ALA A 700 -29.15 16.36 -25.75
C ALA A 700 -28.43 16.22 -24.39
N PRO A 701 -28.35 15.01 -23.80
CA PRO A 701 -27.65 14.81 -22.54
C PRO A 701 -26.14 15.04 -22.72
N GLY A 702 -25.51 15.64 -21.71
CA GLY A 702 -24.09 15.97 -21.74
C GLY A 702 -23.39 15.80 -20.40
N LEU A 703 -22.06 15.73 -20.45
CA LEU A 703 -21.18 15.57 -19.30
C LEU A 703 -19.90 16.38 -19.50
N SER A 704 -19.43 17.04 -18.43
CA SER A 704 -18.16 17.76 -18.43
C SER A 704 -17.04 16.93 -17.80
N PHE A 705 -15.86 17.02 -18.38
CA PHE A 705 -14.64 16.38 -17.91
C PHE A 705 -13.60 17.43 -17.57
N GLN A 706 -13.05 17.35 -16.36
CA GLN A 706 -12.06 18.31 -15.85
C GLN A 706 -10.71 18.15 -16.55
N GLY A 707 -10.38 16.93 -16.95
CA GLY A 707 -9.11 16.61 -17.57
C GLY A 707 -7.95 16.59 -16.58
N GLN A 708 -6.87 15.94 -17.00
CA GLN A 708 -5.63 15.80 -16.27
C GLN A 708 -4.54 16.56 -16.99
N TYR A 709 -3.72 17.30 -16.24
CA TYR A 709 -2.55 17.95 -16.81
C TYR A 709 -1.47 16.92 -17.16
N ILE A 710 -0.94 16.99 -18.38
CA ILE A 710 0.20 16.22 -18.84
C ILE A 710 1.35 17.19 -19.14
N PRO A 711 2.29 17.36 -18.18
CA PRO A 711 3.43 18.28 -18.32
C PRO A 711 4.20 18.11 -19.62
N ALA A 712 4.32 16.85 -20.03
CA ALA A 712 5.14 16.39 -21.11
C ALA A 712 4.53 16.51 -22.52
N ALA A 713 3.21 16.62 -22.63
CA ALA A 713 2.52 16.92 -23.88
C ALA A 713 2.27 18.44 -24.05
N GLY A 714 2.67 19.25 -23.07
CA GLY A 714 2.35 20.68 -23.02
C GLY A 714 0.85 20.97 -22.91
N GLY A 715 0.06 20.08 -22.28
CA GLY A 715 -1.38 20.29 -22.27
C GLY A 715 -2.21 19.32 -21.44
N TYR A 716 -3.53 19.41 -21.61
CA TYR A 716 -4.54 18.65 -20.85
C TYR A 716 -5.01 17.42 -21.64
N LEU A 717 -5.19 16.32 -20.92
CA LEU A 717 -5.78 15.09 -21.41
C LEU A 717 -7.15 14.88 -20.78
N TYR A 718 -8.15 14.68 -21.63
CA TYR A 718 -9.52 14.32 -21.24
C TYR A 718 -9.83 12.93 -21.78
N HIS A 719 -10.61 12.14 -21.05
CA HIS A 719 -10.77 10.71 -21.34
C HIS A 719 -12.24 10.25 -21.35
N PRO A 720 -13.17 10.94 -22.03
CA PRO A 720 -14.56 10.51 -22.02
C PRO A 720 -14.70 9.06 -22.51
N SER A 721 -15.51 8.28 -21.79
CA SER A 721 -15.94 6.96 -22.25
C SER A 721 -17.13 7.10 -23.17
N LEU A 722 -16.92 6.87 -24.47
CA LEU A 722 -17.91 7.10 -25.51
C LEU A 722 -18.42 5.79 -26.09
N SER A 723 -19.72 5.73 -26.35
CA SER A 723 -20.37 4.55 -26.90
C SER A 723 -20.05 4.37 -28.38
N VAL A 724 -19.69 3.15 -28.76
CA VAL A 724 -19.44 2.79 -30.16
C VAL A 724 -20.73 2.95 -30.97
N GLY A 725 -20.66 3.69 -32.08
CA GLY A 725 -21.80 3.98 -32.95
C GLY A 725 -22.63 5.21 -32.56
N ALA A 726 -22.41 5.82 -31.38
CA ALA A 726 -23.07 7.06 -31.01
C ALA A 726 -22.43 8.31 -31.67
N THR A 727 -23.17 9.41 -31.67
CA THR A 727 -22.73 10.70 -32.23
C THR A 727 -22.58 11.72 -31.12
N TYR A 728 -21.39 12.32 -31.02
CA TYR A 728 -21.04 13.25 -29.96
C TYR A 728 -20.70 14.64 -30.50
N VAL A 729 -21.06 15.68 -29.76
CA VAL A 729 -20.64 17.07 -30.01
C VAL A 729 -19.88 17.57 -28.80
N MET A 730 -18.66 18.07 -29.01
CA MET A 730 -17.70 18.44 -27.97
C MET A 730 -17.31 19.91 -28.08
N GLY A 731 -17.12 20.53 -26.91
CA GLY A 731 -16.60 21.89 -26.78
C GLY A 731 -15.82 22.07 -25.48
N PHE A 732 -15.22 23.25 -25.33
CA PHE A 732 -14.44 23.62 -24.16
C PHE A 732 -15.12 24.79 -23.44
N THR A 733 -15.17 24.76 -22.12
CA THR A 733 -15.94 25.75 -21.35
C THR A 733 -15.27 27.13 -21.30
N SER A 734 -13.95 27.21 -21.53
CA SER A 734 -13.20 28.48 -21.42
C SER A 734 -12.55 28.92 -22.73
N ARG A 735 -11.77 28.04 -23.38
CA ARG A 735 -11.01 28.36 -24.60
C ARG A 735 -11.00 27.16 -25.53
N THR A 736 -11.07 27.37 -26.84
CA THR A 736 -10.89 26.26 -27.79
C THR A 736 -9.41 26.14 -28.18
N PRO A 737 -8.79 24.96 -28.05
CA PRO A 737 -7.40 24.76 -28.42
C PRO A 737 -7.19 24.74 -29.94
N PRO A 738 -6.09 25.35 -30.44
CA PRO A 738 -5.77 25.34 -31.87
C PRO A 738 -5.27 23.99 -32.35
N ILE A 739 -4.77 23.13 -31.45
CA ILE A 739 -4.29 21.80 -31.77
C ILE A 739 -4.95 20.79 -30.84
N LEU A 740 -5.62 19.81 -31.44
CA LEU A 740 -6.26 18.70 -30.74
C LEU A 740 -5.79 17.37 -31.32
N ARG A 741 -5.47 16.41 -30.46
CA ARG A 741 -5.29 15.01 -30.83
C ARG A 741 -6.42 14.19 -30.23
N LEU A 742 -7.07 13.36 -31.04
CA LEU A 742 -8.06 12.40 -30.58
C LEU A 742 -7.56 10.98 -30.85
N ASN A 743 -7.52 10.11 -29.84
CA ASN A 743 -7.17 8.69 -29.99
C ASN A 743 -8.33 7.80 -29.54
N ILE A 744 -8.58 6.72 -30.29
CA ILE A 744 -9.44 5.62 -29.85
C ILE A 744 -8.57 4.67 -29.02
N VAL A 745 -8.86 4.57 -27.73
CA VAL A 745 -8.17 3.68 -26.79
C VAL A 745 -9.13 2.58 -26.34
N ASN A 746 -8.60 1.38 -26.12
CA ASN A 746 -9.33 0.16 -25.77
C ASN A 746 -10.33 -0.34 -26.86
N GLY A 747 -10.32 0.28 -28.05
CA GLY A 747 -11.21 -0.09 -29.15
C GLY A 747 -10.92 -1.46 -29.76
N GLN A 748 -11.97 -2.05 -30.34
CA GLN A 748 -11.88 -3.25 -31.17
C GLN A 748 -11.90 -2.88 -32.65
N GLN A 749 -11.33 -3.73 -33.50
CA GLN A 749 -11.35 -3.52 -34.94
C GLN A 749 -12.78 -3.34 -35.45
N GLY A 750 -13.00 -2.28 -36.22
CA GLY A 750 -14.32 -1.94 -36.77
C GLY A 750 -15.18 -1.05 -35.87
N ASP A 751 -14.76 -0.75 -34.63
CA ASP A 751 -15.44 0.23 -33.80
C ASP A 751 -15.38 1.62 -34.46
N ILE A 752 -16.54 2.27 -34.61
CA ILE A 752 -16.67 3.60 -35.23
C ILE A 752 -17.19 4.61 -34.21
N HIS A 753 -16.55 5.78 -34.16
CA HIS A 753 -16.94 6.93 -33.36
C HIS A 753 -17.18 8.15 -34.27
N THR A 754 -18.32 8.82 -34.10
CA THR A 754 -18.62 10.09 -34.77
C THR A 754 -18.55 11.22 -33.74
N VAL A 755 -17.56 12.10 -33.88
CA VAL A 755 -17.29 13.20 -32.95
C VAL A 755 -17.27 14.51 -33.71
N ALA A 756 -18.05 15.49 -33.26
CA ALA A 756 -18.06 16.84 -33.78
C ALA A 756 -17.41 17.79 -32.76
N ILE A 757 -16.51 18.66 -33.22
CA ILE A 757 -15.81 19.65 -32.40
C ILE A 757 -16.25 21.03 -32.83
N CYS A 758 -16.74 21.84 -31.89
CA CYS A 758 -17.13 23.21 -32.20
C CYS A 758 -15.95 24.16 -32.07
N TYR A 759 -15.64 24.87 -33.15
CA TYR A 759 -14.62 25.89 -33.16
C TYR A 759 -15.23 27.30 -33.05
N PRO A 760 -14.44 28.32 -32.69
CA PRO A 760 -14.86 29.71 -32.76
C PRO A 760 -15.27 30.13 -34.17
N ARG A 761 -16.16 31.11 -34.28
CA ARG A 761 -16.63 31.61 -35.58
C ARG A 761 -15.48 32.12 -36.46
N GLY A 762 -15.46 31.70 -37.72
CA GLY A 762 -14.43 32.09 -38.69
C GLY A 762 -13.11 31.35 -38.50
N THR A 763 -13.14 30.16 -37.91
CA THR A 763 -11.97 29.29 -37.79
C THR A 763 -11.61 28.69 -39.15
N THR A 764 -10.31 28.57 -39.43
CA THR A 764 -9.79 27.82 -40.56
C THR A 764 -9.17 26.53 -40.07
N ILE A 765 -9.64 25.37 -40.55
CA ILE A 765 -8.99 24.09 -40.31
C ILE A 765 -7.80 23.97 -41.27
N ALA A 766 -6.59 24.13 -40.73
CA ALA A 766 -5.35 24.11 -41.48
C ALA A 766 -4.99 22.68 -41.92
N SER A 767 -5.15 21.70 -41.02
CA SER A 767 -4.96 20.29 -41.36
C SER A 767 -5.72 19.35 -40.45
N VAL A 768 -6.04 18.17 -40.98
CA VAL A 768 -6.61 17.03 -40.28
C VAL A 768 -5.80 15.80 -40.71
N MET A 769 -4.90 15.37 -39.85
CA MET A 769 -3.94 14.30 -40.14
C MET A 769 -4.21 13.11 -39.21
N ASN A 770 -3.93 11.89 -39.64
CA ASN A 770 -3.91 10.75 -38.72
C ASN A 770 -2.65 10.82 -37.85
N VAL A 771 -2.55 9.93 -36.86
CA VAL A 771 -1.39 9.84 -35.97
C VAL A 771 -0.06 9.51 -36.68
N ALA A 772 -0.12 9.01 -37.92
CA ALA A 772 1.04 8.77 -38.79
C ALA A 772 1.33 9.94 -39.75
N ASN A 773 0.79 11.14 -39.48
CA ASN A 773 0.94 12.36 -40.28
C ASN A 773 0.43 12.25 -41.74
N GLN A 774 -0.56 11.40 -42.01
CA GLN A 774 -1.21 11.30 -43.32
C GLN A 774 -2.55 12.04 -43.30
N PRO A 775 -2.92 12.79 -44.35
CA PRO A 775 -4.17 13.54 -44.39
C PRO A 775 -5.39 12.61 -44.39
N LEU A 776 -6.42 12.95 -43.61
CA LEU A 776 -7.71 12.26 -43.66
C LEU A 776 -8.50 12.66 -44.91
N ALA A 777 -9.32 11.75 -45.42
CA ALA A 777 -10.24 12.04 -46.50
C ALA A 777 -11.30 13.07 -46.07
N ARG A 778 -11.89 13.78 -47.03
CA ARG A 778 -13.04 14.67 -46.80
C ARG A 778 -14.33 13.93 -47.09
N ALA A 779 -15.26 13.95 -46.14
CA ALA A 779 -16.63 13.47 -46.33
C ALA A 779 -17.46 14.47 -47.17
N GLN A 780 -18.59 14.02 -47.71
CA GLN A 780 -19.41 14.85 -48.61
C GLN A 780 -20.34 15.82 -47.89
N SER A 781 -20.76 15.48 -46.66
CA SER A 781 -21.65 16.30 -45.84
C SER A 781 -21.46 16.02 -44.35
N ILE A 782 -22.06 16.85 -43.51
CA ILE A 782 -22.03 16.73 -42.05
C ILE A 782 -22.66 15.42 -41.53
N VAL A 783 -23.56 14.81 -42.30
CA VAL A 783 -24.26 13.55 -41.98
C VAL A 783 -23.79 12.35 -42.82
N ASP A 784 -22.71 12.49 -43.58
CA ASP A 784 -22.18 11.41 -44.42
C ASP A 784 -21.64 10.26 -43.55
N ARG A 785 -22.41 9.17 -43.50
CA ARG A 785 -22.07 7.95 -42.77
C ARG A 785 -21.32 6.91 -43.62
N THR A 786 -21.09 7.15 -44.91
CA THR A 786 -20.43 6.19 -45.79
C THR A 786 -18.91 6.25 -45.70
N CYS A 787 -18.41 7.43 -45.32
CA CYS A 787 -17.01 7.71 -45.17
C CYS A 787 -16.49 7.25 -43.79
N VAL A 788 -15.29 6.66 -43.72
CA VAL A 788 -14.63 6.26 -42.46
C VAL A 788 -13.19 6.76 -42.42
N ASN A 789 -12.69 7.09 -41.23
CA ASN A 789 -11.41 7.78 -41.04
C ASN A 789 -11.29 9.04 -41.88
N CYS A 790 -12.30 9.90 -41.75
CA CYS A 790 -12.44 11.12 -42.54
C CYS A 790 -13.07 12.25 -41.74
N PHE A 791 -13.12 13.43 -42.35
CA PHE A 791 -13.66 14.63 -41.72
C PHE A 791 -14.56 15.45 -42.64
N PHE A 792 -15.46 16.22 -42.05
CA PHE A 792 -16.21 17.29 -42.70
C PHE A 792 -16.09 18.55 -41.86
N TYR A 793 -15.73 19.69 -42.47
CA TYR A 793 -15.77 20.98 -41.77
C TYR A 793 -16.89 21.82 -42.36
N ASP A 794 -17.92 22.06 -41.56
CA ASP A 794 -19.03 22.93 -41.93
C ASP A 794 -18.67 24.38 -41.60
N THR A 795 -18.43 25.19 -42.63
CA THR A 795 -18.12 26.62 -42.46
C THR A 795 -19.33 27.45 -42.05
N ALA A 796 -20.57 26.95 -42.22
CA ALA A 796 -21.77 27.66 -41.81
C ALA A 796 -22.00 27.60 -40.29
N THR A 797 -21.56 26.51 -39.64
CA THR A 797 -21.68 26.31 -38.19
C THR A 797 -20.32 26.30 -37.46
N ASP A 798 -19.20 26.34 -38.18
CA ASP A 798 -17.83 26.19 -37.64
C ASP A 798 -17.69 24.89 -36.83
N LEU A 799 -18.27 23.80 -37.36
CA LEU A 799 -18.27 22.48 -36.74
C LEU A 799 -17.39 21.51 -37.55
N LEU A 800 -16.41 20.90 -36.90
CA LEU A 800 -15.58 19.85 -37.49
C LEU A 800 -16.12 18.49 -37.07
N VAL A 801 -16.70 17.73 -38.01
CA VAL A 801 -17.12 16.34 -37.80
C VAL A 801 -15.99 15.40 -38.18
N LEU A 802 -15.67 14.48 -37.28
CA LEU A 802 -14.69 13.42 -37.42
C LEU A 802 -15.42 12.09 -37.33
N ARG A 803 -15.17 11.20 -38.29
CA ARG A 803 -15.66 9.82 -38.24
C ARG A 803 -14.47 8.89 -38.23
N LEU A 804 -14.16 8.38 -37.04
CA LEU A 804 -12.94 7.62 -36.77
C LEU A 804 -13.30 6.15 -36.57
N MET A 805 -12.49 5.26 -37.15
CA MET A 805 -12.65 3.81 -37.05
C MET A 805 -11.35 3.18 -36.59
N GLN A 806 -11.43 2.32 -35.59
CA GLN A 806 -10.34 1.44 -35.19
C GLN A 806 -10.06 0.44 -36.33
N ARG A 807 -8.94 0.62 -37.04
CA ARG A 807 -8.61 -0.13 -38.27
C ARG A 807 -7.99 -1.48 -37.98
N MET A 808 -7.08 -1.49 -37.02
CA MET A 808 -6.29 -2.68 -36.68
C MET A 808 -6.81 -3.30 -35.38
N PRO A 809 -6.78 -4.64 -35.26
CA PRO A 809 -7.07 -5.29 -33.99
C PRO A 809 -5.93 -5.04 -32.99
N ARG A 810 -6.26 -5.07 -31.71
CA ARG A 810 -5.28 -5.16 -30.63
C ARG A 810 -4.70 -6.58 -30.62
N SER A 811 -3.41 -6.73 -30.30
CA SER A 811 -2.74 -8.05 -30.28
C SER A 811 -3.32 -8.97 -29.20
N GLU A 812 -3.73 -8.40 -28.07
CA GLU A 812 -4.38 -9.08 -26.95
C GLU A 812 -5.16 -8.06 -26.10
N PRO A 813 -6.09 -8.51 -25.22
CA PRO A 813 -6.96 -7.62 -24.44
C PRO A 813 -6.25 -6.62 -23.52
N THR A 814 -5.04 -6.95 -23.05
CA THR A 814 -4.20 -6.14 -22.15
C THR A 814 -3.53 -4.95 -22.86
N PHE A 815 -3.39 -4.98 -24.19
CA PHE A 815 -2.91 -3.80 -24.91
C PHE A 815 -4.03 -2.78 -25.04
N PRO A 816 -3.81 -1.50 -24.71
CA PRO A 816 -4.82 -0.46 -24.89
C PRO A 816 -5.02 -0.10 -26.38
N CYS A 817 -4.00 -0.29 -27.22
CA CYS A 817 -4.00 0.04 -28.64
C CYS A 817 -3.33 -1.06 -29.49
N PRO A 818 -3.54 -1.08 -30.82
CA PRO A 818 -2.77 -1.96 -31.71
C PRO A 818 -1.26 -1.71 -31.61
N THR A 819 -0.46 -2.67 -32.07
CA THR A 819 1.01 -2.55 -32.12
C THR A 819 1.50 -1.38 -32.97
N SER A 820 0.69 -0.92 -33.92
CA SER A 820 0.95 0.28 -34.74
C SER A 820 0.63 1.61 -34.03
N GLY A 821 0.18 1.57 -32.77
CA GLY A 821 -0.38 2.71 -32.05
C GLY A 821 -1.91 2.84 -32.22
N CYS A 822 -2.50 3.69 -31.39
CA CYS A 822 -3.94 3.96 -31.37
C CYS A 822 -4.39 4.64 -32.67
N ASP A 823 -5.52 4.23 -33.24
CA ASP A 823 -6.10 4.98 -34.34
C ASP A 823 -6.62 6.33 -33.83
N GLY A 824 -6.31 7.38 -34.56
CA GLY A 824 -6.56 8.74 -34.09
C GLY A 824 -6.30 9.80 -35.14
N VAL A 825 -6.57 11.04 -34.75
CA VAL A 825 -6.46 12.23 -35.60
C VAL A 825 -5.84 13.39 -34.85
N VAL A 826 -5.02 14.17 -35.53
CA VAL A 826 -4.48 15.46 -35.10
C VAL A 826 -5.11 16.55 -35.97
N VAL A 827 -5.82 17.46 -35.31
CA VAL A 827 -6.47 18.62 -35.92
C VAL A 827 -5.63 19.86 -35.62
N ARG A 828 -5.33 20.66 -36.65
CA ARG A 828 -4.71 21.98 -36.51
C ARG A 828 -5.65 23.04 -37.06
N ALA A 829 -6.01 23.99 -36.21
CA ALA A 829 -6.91 25.09 -36.50
C ALA A 829 -6.19 26.43 -36.32
N ALA A 830 -6.56 27.40 -37.15
CA ALA A 830 -6.12 28.78 -37.05
C ALA A 830 -7.33 29.69 -36.75
N PHE A 831 -7.20 30.52 -35.72
CA PHE A 831 -8.25 31.44 -35.28
C PHE A 831 -8.05 32.82 -35.90
N ARG A 832 -9.15 33.46 -36.33
CA ARG A 832 -9.13 34.76 -37.01
C ARG A 832 -8.51 35.89 -36.17
N THR A 833 -8.68 35.84 -34.85
CA THR A 833 -8.10 36.78 -33.89
C THR A 833 -7.76 36.07 -32.58
N ALA A 834 -6.88 36.66 -31.77
CA ALA A 834 -6.58 36.15 -30.42
C ALA A 834 -7.85 36.11 -29.53
N LEU A 835 -8.72 37.13 -29.64
CA LEU A 835 -10.01 37.22 -28.94
C LEU A 835 -11.01 36.13 -29.37
N ALA A 836 -10.95 35.65 -30.62
CA ALA A 836 -11.80 34.55 -31.07
C ALA A 836 -11.45 33.23 -30.37
N SER A 837 -10.19 33.03 -29.94
CA SER A 837 -9.78 31.81 -29.26
C SER A 837 -10.43 31.62 -27.88
N THR A 838 -10.78 32.72 -27.21
CA THR A 838 -11.39 32.76 -25.86
C THR A 838 -12.92 32.88 -25.90
N ALA A 839 -13.54 32.81 -27.07
CA ALA A 839 -15.00 32.82 -27.18
C ALA A 839 -15.56 31.44 -26.76
N VAL A 840 -16.45 31.42 -25.78
CA VAL A 840 -17.20 30.21 -25.42
C VAL A 840 -18.02 29.78 -26.65
N THR A 841 -17.81 28.54 -27.08
CA THR A 841 -18.42 28.00 -28.27
C THR A 841 -19.80 27.42 -27.95
N ASP A 842 -20.87 27.98 -28.51
CA ASP A 842 -22.24 27.41 -28.36
C ASP A 842 -22.34 26.11 -29.17
N CYS A 843 -21.93 25.00 -28.56
CA CYS A 843 -21.99 23.68 -29.15
C CYS A 843 -23.40 23.10 -29.18
N THR A 844 -24.21 23.48 -28.20
CA THR A 844 -25.58 22.97 -28.03
C THR A 844 -26.48 23.33 -29.20
N THR A 845 -26.46 24.60 -29.65
CA THR A 845 -27.28 25.03 -30.79
C THR A 845 -26.65 24.60 -32.12
N ARG A 846 -25.31 24.65 -32.23
CA ARG A 846 -24.61 24.35 -33.49
C ARG A 846 -24.54 22.86 -33.81
N GLY A 847 -24.66 22.01 -32.80
CA GLY A 847 -24.78 20.57 -32.95
C GLY A 847 -26.18 20.08 -33.37
N THR A 848 -27.18 20.96 -33.51
CA THR A 848 -28.55 20.57 -33.89
C THR A 848 -28.62 19.81 -35.22
N ALA A 849 -27.77 20.17 -36.20
CA ALA A 849 -27.68 19.47 -37.48
C ALA A 849 -27.17 18.01 -37.36
N MET A 850 -26.55 17.66 -36.23
CA MET A 850 -26.09 16.30 -35.90
C MET A 850 -27.12 15.50 -35.12
N GLN A 851 -28.22 16.13 -34.68
CA GLN A 851 -29.27 15.44 -33.93
C GLN A 851 -30.04 14.49 -34.85
N THR A 852 -29.87 13.19 -34.60
CA THR A 852 -30.57 12.13 -35.33
C THR A 852 -31.35 11.30 -34.32
N LEU A 853 -32.68 11.42 -34.36
CA LEU A 853 -33.60 10.74 -33.44
C LEU A 853 -34.23 9.52 -34.11
N ASP A 854 -33.43 8.57 -34.59
CA ASP A 854 -33.88 7.22 -35.01
C ASP A 854 -32.69 6.27 -35.30
N ASP A 855 -31.68 6.26 -34.44
CA ASP A 855 -30.46 5.49 -34.69
C ASP A 855 -30.64 4.01 -34.29
N ALA A 856 -30.34 3.07 -35.20
CA ALA A 856 -30.37 1.64 -34.92
C ALA A 856 -29.49 1.27 -33.71
N TRP A 857 -28.43 2.04 -33.47
CA TRP A 857 -27.58 1.93 -32.29
C TRP A 857 -28.37 2.10 -30.96
N VAL A 858 -29.35 3.01 -30.88
CA VAL A 858 -30.19 3.20 -29.65
C VAL A 858 -30.96 1.93 -29.32
N ARG A 859 -31.36 1.18 -30.35
CA ARG A 859 -32.09 -0.08 -30.23
C ARG A 859 -31.20 -1.30 -29.98
N THR A 860 -29.90 -1.12 -29.77
CA THR A 860 -29.01 -2.22 -29.32
C THR A 860 -29.62 -2.84 -28.07
N SER A 861 -29.80 -4.16 -28.09
CA SER A 861 -30.34 -4.94 -26.98
C SER A 861 -29.26 -5.87 -26.42
N PHE A 862 -29.45 -6.34 -25.19
CA PHE A 862 -28.58 -7.36 -24.62
C PHE A 862 -28.57 -8.62 -25.51
N SER A 863 -27.39 -9.20 -25.70
CA SER A 863 -27.19 -10.44 -26.47
C SER A 863 -27.80 -11.66 -25.78
N THR A 864 -27.91 -11.63 -24.45
CA THR A 864 -28.56 -12.62 -23.60
C THR A 864 -29.81 -11.98 -22.96
N LYS A 865 -30.96 -12.66 -23.02
CA LYS A 865 -32.14 -12.29 -22.22
C LYS A 865 -31.86 -12.70 -20.77
N GLU A 866 -31.06 -11.92 -20.07
CA GLU A 866 -30.90 -12.10 -18.63
C GLU A 866 -32.20 -11.73 -17.92
N THR A 867 -32.63 -12.59 -17.01
CA THR A 867 -33.66 -12.28 -16.02
C THR A 867 -33.05 -11.32 -15.01
N PHE A 868 -33.01 -10.03 -15.35
CA PHE A 868 -32.74 -8.99 -14.37
C PHE A 868 -33.84 -9.09 -13.30
N SER A 869 -33.52 -9.67 -12.16
CA SER A 869 -34.39 -9.57 -10.99
C SER A 869 -34.36 -8.11 -10.53
N LEU A 870 -35.43 -7.38 -10.82
CA LEU A 870 -35.72 -6.10 -10.17
C LEU A 870 -36.00 -6.30 -8.67
N ASP A 871 -36.25 -7.54 -8.25
CA ASP A 871 -36.43 -7.92 -6.85
C ASP A 871 -35.06 -8.08 -6.19
N MET A 872 -34.46 -6.95 -5.82
CA MET A 872 -33.60 -6.92 -4.65
C MET A 872 -34.43 -6.32 -3.52
N PRO A 873 -34.73 -7.07 -2.45
CA PRO A 873 -35.45 -6.54 -1.32
C PRO A 873 -34.47 -5.66 -0.56
N ILE A 874 -34.37 -4.37 -0.93
CA ILE A 874 -33.95 -3.41 0.08
C ILE A 874 -35.10 -3.39 1.08
N ASN A 875 -34.95 -4.12 2.18
CA ASN A 875 -35.83 -3.97 3.31
C ASN A 875 -35.54 -2.58 3.93
N LEU A 876 -36.16 -1.57 3.34
CA LEU A 876 -36.27 -0.21 3.86
C LEU A 876 -37.49 -0.09 4.78
N ASP A 877 -38.09 -1.20 5.25
CA ASP A 877 -39.33 -1.17 6.05
C ASP A 877 -39.16 -0.45 7.40
N TRP A 878 -37.92 -0.06 7.75
CA TRP A 878 -37.58 0.64 8.98
C TRP A 878 -37.02 2.06 8.77
N CYS A 879 -36.74 2.50 7.53
CA CYS A 879 -36.19 3.84 7.26
C CYS A 879 -36.41 4.30 5.79
N GLN A 880 -36.36 5.61 5.55
CA GLN A 880 -36.38 6.17 4.18
C GLN A 880 -35.00 6.76 3.83
N ILE A 881 -34.56 6.60 2.58
CA ILE A 881 -33.38 7.31 2.08
C ILE A 881 -33.69 8.81 2.12
N GLY A 882 -32.80 9.60 2.72
CA GLY A 882 -33.03 11.02 2.95
C GLY A 882 -33.99 11.31 4.10
N ASP A 883 -34.12 10.40 5.08
CA ASP A 883 -34.89 10.64 6.29
C ASP A 883 -34.34 11.88 7.04
N PRO A 884 -35.14 12.96 7.21
CA PRO A 884 -34.66 14.20 7.83
C PRO A 884 -34.18 14.02 9.27
N CYS A 885 -34.65 13.00 9.97
CA CYS A 885 -34.19 12.69 11.31
C CYS A 885 -32.78 12.07 11.23
N LEU A 886 -32.56 11.11 10.33
CA LEU A 886 -31.24 10.49 10.15
C LEU A 886 -30.19 11.47 9.61
N GLU A 887 -30.57 12.34 8.67
CA GLU A 887 -29.67 13.36 8.14
C GLU A 887 -29.36 14.48 9.14
N GLY A 888 -30.25 14.71 10.11
CA GLY A 888 -30.10 15.74 11.14
C GLY A 888 -29.19 15.36 12.31
N ILE A 889 -28.60 14.16 12.31
CA ILE A 889 -27.69 13.71 13.38
C ILE A 889 -26.34 14.41 13.21
N ASP A 890 -25.85 15.08 14.26
CA ASP A 890 -24.48 15.62 14.22
C ASP A 890 -23.44 14.50 14.31
N VAL A 891 -22.28 14.74 13.71
CA VAL A 891 -21.18 13.76 13.63
C VAL A 891 -20.74 13.30 15.03
N GLY A 892 -20.74 14.19 16.04
CA GLY A 892 -20.32 13.86 17.40
C GLY A 892 -21.25 12.85 18.08
N ASN A 893 -22.57 12.99 17.91
CA ASN A 893 -23.54 11.99 18.37
C ASN A 893 -23.36 10.65 17.64
N ARG A 894 -23.19 10.67 16.31
CA ARG A 894 -22.97 9.43 15.53
C ARG A 894 -21.69 8.71 15.96
N GLU A 895 -20.63 9.45 16.24
CA GLU A 895 -19.34 8.94 16.76
C GLU A 895 -19.43 8.44 18.21
N GLN A 896 -20.56 8.65 18.90
CA GLN A 896 -20.85 8.05 20.19
C GLN A 896 -21.92 6.96 20.10
N GLY A 897 -22.28 6.48 18.91
CA GLY A 897 -23.34 5.49 18.74
C GLY A 897 -24.74 6.02 19.09
N ILE A 898 -24.95 7.33 18.99
CA ILE A 898 -26.26 7.97 19.07
C ILE A 898 -26.77 8.15 17.64
N LEU A 899 -27.94 7.60 17.36
CA LEU A 899 -28.63 7.74 16.09
C LEU A 899 -29.94 8.50 16.28
N ALA A 900 -30.77 8.58 15.25
CA ALA A 900 -32.10 9.15 15.33
C ALA A 900 -33.10 8.30 14.56
N TYR A 901 -34.39 8.55 14.78
CA TYR A 901 -35.47 7.98 13.97
C TYR A 901 -36.68 8.89 14.00
N SER A 902 -37.59 8.66 13.05
CA SER A 902 -38.87 9.35 12.98
C SER A 902 -39.83 8.85 14.08
N ASP A 903 -40.25 9.76 14.95
CA ASP A 903 -41.18 9.56 16.06
C ASP A 903 -42.15 10.75 16.09
N PHE A 904 -43.39 10.58 15.60
CA PHE A 904 -44.38 11.65 15.57
C PHE A 904 -45.67 11.28 16.33
N PRO A 905 -46.13 12.11 17.29
CA PRO A 905 -45.47 13.31 17.80
C PRO A 905 -44.34 12.98 18.80
N CYS A 906 -43.14 13.54 18.60
CA CYS A 906 -42.03 13.31 19.52
C CYS A 906 -42.21 14.13 20.80
N HIS A 907 -42.31 13.43 21.94
CA HIS A 907 -42.29 14.05 23.26
C HIS A 907 -41.32 13.36 24.23
N GLY A 908 -40.61 14.14 25.05
CA GLY A 908 -39.70 13.63 26.08
C GLY A 908 -38.25 13.47 25.63
N ILE A 909 -37.53 12.55 26.29
CA ILE A 909 -36.07 12.43 26.17
C ILE A 909 -35.64 12.06 24.74
N GLY A 910 -34.68 12.80 24.20
CA GLY A 910 -34.13 12.58 22.86
C GLY A 910 -34.88 13.31 21.74
N CYS A 911 -36.04 13.91 21.98
CA CYS A 911 -36.72 14.69 20.94
C CYS A 911 -35.95 15.98 20.64
N TYR A 912 -35.54 16.17 19.39
CA TYR A 912 -34.91 17.41 18.92
C TYR A 912 -35.75 18.14 17.85
N THR A 913 -36.76 17.46 17.31
CA THR A 913 -37.88 18.10 16.60
C THR A 913 -39.19 17.49 17.08
N ASN A 914 -40.33 17.99 16.59
CA ASN A 914 -41.63 17.36 16.85
C ASN A 914 -41.82 15.99 16.16
N LYS A 915 -40.89 15.60 15.29
CA LYS A 915 -40.93 14.37 14.48
C LYS A 915 -39.71 13.48 14.66
N CYS A 916 -38.66 13.94 15.34
CA CYS A 916 -37.38 13.25 15.38
C CYS A 916 -36.89 13.07 16.81
N ARG A 917 -36.46 11.84 17.10
CA ARG A 917 -35.88 11.46 18.38
C ARG A 917 -34.49 10.88 18.18
N TYR A 918 -33.53 11.34 18.99
CA TYR A 918 -32.29 10.63 19.24
C TYR A 918 -32.56 9.30 19.95
N CYS A 919 -31.84 8.28 19.52
CA CYS A 919 -31.81 6.98 20.16
C CYS A 919 -30.36 6.57 20.41
N LYS A 920 -30.17 5.69 21.38
CA LYS A 920 -28.87 5.16 21.75
C LYS A 920 -28.76 3.71 21.27
N LEU A 921 -27.66 3.40 20.58
CA LEU A 921 -27.29 2.02 20.26
C LEU A 921 -26.85 1.29 21.54
N SER A 922 -27.14 0.00 21.63
CA SER A 922 -26.87 -0.87 22.78
C SER A 922 -25.40 -0.85 23.26
N PHE A 923 -24.46 -0.68 22.35
CA PHE A 923 -23.01 -0.64 22.60
C PHE A 923 -22.43 0.80 22.56
N SER A 924 -23.29 1.83 22.60
CA SER A 924 -22.87 3.22 22.70
C SER A 924 -22.22 3.51 24.06
N PRO A 925 -21.03 4.15 24.09
CA PRO A 925 -20.37 4.55 25.33
C PRO A 925 -21.02 5.79 25.96
N SER A 926 -21.98 6.42 25.29
CA SER A 926 -22.56 7.68 25.75
C SER A 926 -23.32 7.51 27.06
N GLY A 927 -23.06 8.39 28.04
CA GLY A 927 -23.83 8.45 29.28
C GLY A 927 -25.22 9.08 29.13
N GLN A 928 -25.58 9.52 27.91
CA GLN A 928 -26.85 10.20 27.65
C GLN A 928 -28.04 9.22 27.81
N PRO A 929 -29.13 9.63 28.48
CA PRO A 929 -30.25 8.75 28.82
C PRO A 929 -31.24 8.54 27.65
N PHE A 930 -30.77 8.52 26.40
CA PHE A 930 -31.65 8.31 25.24
C PHE A 930 -32.24 6.89 25.22
N LEU A 931 -33.42 6.77 24.59
CA LEU A 931 -34.09 5.49 24.42
C LEU A 931 -33.29 4.57 23.47
N PRO A 932 -33.36 3.24 23.61
CA PRO A 932 -32.76 2.31 22.65
C PRO A 932 -33.26 2.56 21.23
N CYS A 933 -32.38 2.38 20.24
CA CYS A 933 -32.77 2.51 18.84
C CYS A 933 -33.77 1.39 18.44
N PRO A 934 -34.96 1.74 17.91
CA PRO A 934 -36.03 0.76 17.68
C PRO A 934 -35.67 -0.30 16.63
N PHE A 935 -34.72 0.00 15.75
CA PHE A 935 -34.22 -0.90 14.71
C PHE A 935 -33.18 -1.92 15.20
N GLU A 936 -32.55 -1.76 16.37
CA GLU A 936 -31.62 -2.77 16.91
C GLU A 936 -32.32 -4.07 17.30
N SER A 937 -33.56 -3.96 17.81
CA SER A 937 -34.36 -5.12 18.24
C SER A 937 -34.77 -6.06 17.10
N ARG A 938 -34.71 -5.61 15.84
CA ARG A 938 -35.12 -6.38 14.66
C ARG A 938 -34.01 -7.27 14.07
N HIS A 939 -32.74 -7.08 14.46
CA HIS A 939 -31.61 -7.87 13.93
C HIS A 939 -31.29 -9.15 14.72
N VAL A 940 -31.89 -9.37 15.90
CA VAL A 940 -31.60 -10.53 16.78
C VAL A 940 -32.41 -11.80 16.42
N SER A 941 -32.88 -11.93 15.18
CA SER A 941 -33.70 -13.08 14.73
C SER A 941 -33.00 -13.97 13.70
N GLN A 942 -31.70 -14.23 13.83
CA GLN A 942 -31.06 -15.37 13.19
C GLN A 942 -30.09 -16.01 14.20
N SER A 943 -30.68 -16.73 15.16
CA SER A 943 -29.93 -17.55 16.09
C SER A 943 -29.24 -18.68 15.34
N VAL A 944 -27.92 -18.71 15.51
CA VAL A 944 -27.07 -19.90 15.49
C VAL A 944 -27.83 -21.08 16.09
N GLN A 945 -28.18 -22.07 15.26
CA GLN A 945 -28.46 -23.42 15.74
C GLN A 945 -27.13 -23.98 16.26
N SER A 946 -26.90 -23.85 17.56
CA SER A 946 -26.00 -24.74 18.26
C SER A 946 -26.75 -26.04 18.52
N ASP A 947 -26.28 -27.13 17.91
CA ASP A 947 -26.73 -28.47 18.25
C ASP A 947 -26.52 -28.73 19.75
N GLY A 948 -27.55 -29.30 20.36
CA GLY A 948 -27.82 -29.23 21.79
C GLY A 948 -26.84 -29.96 22.69
N ALA A 949 -26.55 -29.33 23.83
CA ALA A 949 -26.19 -30.01 25.06
C ALA A 949 -27.35 -29.89 26.06
N VAL A 950 -27.86 -31.06 26.45
CA VAL A 950 -28.95 -31.27 27.41
C VAL A 950 -28.55 -30.72 28.79
N ALA A 951 -29.40 -29.88 29.40
CA ALA A 951 -29.33 -29.59 30.83
C ALA A 951 -30.73 -29.48 31.45
N LEU A 952 -30.91 -30.24 32.52
CA LEU A 952 -32.13 -30.44 33.28
C LEU A 952 -32.63 -29.19 34.02
N ALA A 953 -33.95 -29.19 34.25
CA ALA A 953 -34.72 -28.22 34.99
C ALA A 953 -34.25 -27.99 36.44
N ALA A 954 -34.40 -26.74 36.91
CA ALA A 954 -34.71 -26.44 38.31
C ALA A 954 -35.47 -25.10 38.42
N THR A 955 -36.50 -25.16 39.26
CA THR A 955 -37.63 -24.24 39.44
C THR A 955 -37.32 -23.15 40.48
N THR A 956 -37.80 -21.92 40.22
CA THR A 956 -38.37 -20.92 41.16
C THR A 956 -37.73 -20.66 42.54
N THR A 957 -37.53 -19.38 42.88
CA THR A 957 -38.39 -18.63 43.84
C THR A 957 -38.02 -17.14 44.00
N LYS A 958 -39.07 -16.34 44.27
CA LYS A 958 -39.17 -14.89 44.56
C LYS A 958 -38.61 -14.48 45.94
N SER A 959 -38.28 -13.19 46.08
CA SER A 959 -38.75 -12.25 47.15
C SER A 959 -37.92 -10.94 47.08
N THR A 960 -38.46 -9.74 46.80
CA THR A 960 -38.99 -8.72 47.77
C THR A 960 -38.06 -8.48 48.97
N ASP A 961 -37.68 -7.27 49.40
CA ASP A 961 -38.48 -6.05 49.55
C ASP A 961 -37.61 -4.84 50.04
N THR A 962 -38.09 -3.59 49.83
CA THR A 962 -37.97 -2.35 50.68
C THR A 962 -36.58 -1.83 51.15
N THR A 963 -36.27 -0.53 51.37
CA THR A 963 -37.01 0.66 51.86
C THR A 963 -36.09 1.92 51.84
N THR A 964 -36.68 3.11 51.57
CA THR A 964 -36.52 4.47 52.20
C THR A 964 -35.16 4.93 52.78
N ALA A 965 -34.71 6.20 52.73
CA ALA A 965 -35.41 7.45 53.05
C ALA A 965 -34.53 8.72 52.83
N THR A 966 -35.15 9.76 52.26
CA THR A 966 -35.16 11.21 52.62
C THR A 966 -33.97 11.95 53.25
N THR A 967 -33.68 13.16 52.72
CA THR A 967 -33.77 14.53 53.33
C THR A 967 -32.95 15.50 52.44
N SER A 968 -33.16 16.81 52.28
CA SER A 968 -34.22 17.81 52.55
C SER A 968 -33.76 19.12 51.86
N SER A 969 -34.71 19.91 51.34
CA SER A 969 -34.62 21.22 50.64
C SER A 969 -34.25 22.40 51.59
N PRO A 970 -34.45 23.72 51.31
CA PRO A 970 -34.74 24.50 50.07
C PRO A 970 -33.97 25.87 49.97
N GLY A 971 -34.20 26.70 48.93
CA GLY A 971 -34.00 28.16 49.05
C GLY A 971 -33.62 28.96 47.78
N LEU A 972 -34.51 29.88 47.39
CA LEU A 972 -34.49 30.85 46.27
C LEU A 972 -33.25 31.77 46.16
N SER A 973 -32.89 32.20 44.94
CA SER A 973 -33.19 33.56 44.41
C SER A 973 -32.43 33.89 43.11
N THR A 974 -33.04 34.76 42.32
CA THR A 974 -32.72 35.22 40.98
C THR A 974 -31.82 36.48 40.99
N SER A 975 -30.80 36.54 40.13
CA SER A 975 -30.49 37.71 39.29
C SER A 975 -29.23 37.53 38.43
N GLU A 976 -29.36 37.87 37.14
CA GLU A 976 -28.35 38.42 36.22
C GLU A 976 -27.14 37.56 35.76
N SER A 977 -27.07 37.34 34.43
CA SER A 977 -25.84 37.62 33.66
C SER A 977 -26.09 37.51 32.15
N ALA A 978 -26.16 38.67 31.50
CA ALA A 978 -26.02 38.82 30.07
C ALA A 978 -24.52 38.85 29.72
N THR A 979 -23.89 37.69 29.53
CA THR A 979 -22.51 37.58 29.00
C THR A 979 -22.24 36.31 28.17
N GLY A 980 -23.26 35.52 27.80
CA GLY A 980 -23.08 34.26 27.07
C GLY A 980 -23.06 34.33 25.54
N VAL A 981 -23.46 35.46 24.93
CA VAL A 981 -23.71 35.51 23.46
C VAL A 981 -22.48 35.99 22.67
N ALA A 982 -21.53 36.69 23.30
CA ALA A 982 -20.32 37.15 22.60
C ALA A 982 -19.25 36.06 22.42
N VAL A 983 -19.23 35.03 23.28
CA VAL A 983 -18.23 33.95 23.21
C VAL A 983 -18.59 32.90 22.14
N LEU A 984 -19.87 32.63 21.91
CA LEU A 984 -20.29 31.70 20.84
C LEU A 984 -20.07 32.24 19.43
N VAL A 985 -20.22 33.55 19.22
CA VAL A 985 -19.97 34.17 17.90
C VAL A 985 -18.46 34.25 17.62
N ALA A 986 -17.63 34.46 18.65
CA ALA A 986 -16.16 34.41 18.52
C ALA A 986 -15.65 32.99 18.25
N LEU A 987 -16.19 31.95 18.91
CA LEU A 987 -15.80 30.56 18.62
C LEU A 987 -16.24 30.10 17.23
N SER A 988 -17.39 30.53 16.74
CA SER A 988 -17.86 30.21 15.39
C SER A 988 -17.00 30.86 14.30
N ALA A 989 -16.52 32.09 14.54
CA ALA A 989 -15.61 32.79 13.65
C ALA A 989 -14.19 32.18 13.67
N VAL A 990 -13.69 31.76 14.84
CA VAL A 990 -12.41 31.05 14.97
C VAL A 990 -12.46 29.66 14.32
N LEU A 991 -13.58 28.94 14.44
CA LEU A 991 -13.78 27.65 13.77
C LEU A 991 -13.88 27.83 12.24
N ALA A 992 -14.57 28.87 11.77
CA ALA A 992 -14.61 29.20 10.33
C ALA A 992 -13.23 29.63 9.79
N LEU A 993 -12.42 30.34 10.59
CA LEU A 993 -11.04 30.70 10.25
C LEU A 993 -10.12 29.47 10.22
N LEU A 994 -10.25 28.54 11.19
CA LEU A 994 -9.50 27.28 11.22
C LEU A 994 -9.88 26.34 10.07
N VAL A 995 -11.16 26.27 9.70
CA VAL A 995 -11.62 25.51 8.53
C VAL A 995 -11.14 26.14 7.23
N LYS A 996 -11.09 27.48 7.14
CA LYS A 996 -10.56 28.19 5.97
C LYS A 996 -9.04 28.03 5.85
N GLU A 997 -8.33 27.99 6.97
CA GLU A 997 -6.89 27.73 7.04
C GLU A 997 -6.55 26.26 6.75
N ASP A 998 -7.38 25.30 7.17
CA ASP A 998 -7.28 23.88 6.79
C ASP A 998 -7.56 23.68 5.29
N HIS A 999 -8.57 24.38 4.73
CA HIS A 999 -8.79 24.38 3.28
C HIS A 999 -7.63 25.02 2.50
N ARG A 1000 -6.98 26.03 3.06
CA ARG A 1000 -5.79 26.68 2.48
C ARG A 1000 -4.56 25.78 2.57
N ARG A 1001 -4.38 25.05 3.66
CA ARG A 1001 -3.34 24.02 3.84
C ARG A 1001 -3.55 22.81 2.94
N ARG A 1002 -4.80 22.37 2.74
CA ARG A 1002 -5.15 21.30 1.78
C ARG A 1002 -4.86 21.72 0.33
N ARG A 1003 -5.20 22.96 -0.05
CA ARG A 1003 -4.81 23.51 -1.36
C ARG A 1003 -3.30 23.73 -1.49
N GLN A 1004 -2.60 24.08 -0.41
CA GLN A 1004 -1.14 24.19 -0.42
C GLN A 1004 -0.44 22.83 -0.46
N GLN A 1005 -1.04 21.77 0.10
CA GLN A 1005 -0.55 20.39 -0.02
C GLN A 1005 -0.76 19.82 -1.43
N GLU A 1006 -1.88 20.15 -2.09
CA GLU A 1006 -2.12 19.82 -3.50
C GLU A 1006 -1.26 20.67 -4.46
N ALA A 1007 -0.98 21.94 -4.12
CA ALA A 1007 -0.09 22.79 -4.91
C ALA A 1007 1.41 22.45 -4.70
N ALA A 1008 1.80 21.93 -3.53
CA ALA A 1008 3.17 21.50 -3.23
C ALA A 1008 3.53 20.18 -3.93
N THR A 1009 2.56 19.42 -4.44
CA THR A 1009 2.81 18.28 -5.36
C THR A 1009 2.96 18.73 -6.82
N VAL A 1010 2.76 20.02 -7.12
CA VAL A 1010 2.69 20.55 -8.50
C VAL A 1010 3.66 21.73 -8.75
N ALA A 1011 4.35 22.26 -7.74
CA ALA A 1011 5.24 23.42 -7.91
C ALA A 1011 6.68 23.16 -7.39
N ILE A 1012 7.56 22.70 -8.28
CA ILE A 1012 9.00 22.99 -8.20
C ILE A 1012 9.31 24.00 -9.31
N PRO A 1013 9.71 25.25 -9.01
CA PRO A 1013 10.29 26.13 -10.02
C PRO A 1013 11.73 25.69 -10.28
N SER A 1014 12.00 25.26 -11.51
CA SER A 1014 13.33 25.02 -12.02
C SER A 1014 14.08 26.35 -12.15
N ILE A 1015 15.07 26.59 -11.30
CA ILE A 1015 16.16 27.54 -11.59
C ILE A 1015 17.42 26.69 -11.78
N LEU A 1016 17.80 26.49 -13.04
CA LEU A 1016 19.11 25.96 -13.43
C LEU A 1016 19.49 26.61 -14.76
N THR A 1017 20.31 27.65 -14.71
CA THR A 1017 21.27 27.97 -15.77
C THR A 1017 22.63 27.45 -15.30
N LEU A 1018 23.06 26.34 -15.90
CA LEU A 1018 24.44 25.83 -15.84
C LEU A 1018 25.26 26.58 -16.87
N ASP A 1019 26.29 27.28 -16.41
CA ASP A 1019 27.39 27.77 -17.23
C ASP A 1019 28.42 26.62 -17.34
N ALA A 1020 28.61 26.09 -18.54
CA ALA A 1020 29.69 25.17 -18.88
C ALA A 1020 30.50 25.80 -20.02
N THR A 1021 31.70 26.26 -19.68
CA THR A 1021 32.70 26.71 -20.65
C THR A 1021 33.65 25.57 -21.04
N ALA A 1022 34.21 25.72 -22.25
CA ALA A 1022 35.28 24.95 -22.93
C ALA A 1022 34.80 23.77 -23.79
N THR A 1023 35.02 23.69 -25.12
CA THR A 1023 35.93 24.38 -26.06
C THR A 1023 35.54 24.14 -27.54
N ASN A 1024 35.83 25.13 -28.41
CA ASN A 1024 36.09 25.09 -29.87
C ASN A 1024 34.90 24.75 -30.81
N ASP A 1025 34.65 25.39 -31.96
CA ASP A 1025 35.42 26.34 -32.76
C ASP A 1025 34.50 27.11 -33.74
N THR A 1026 34.92 28.34 -34.07
CA THR A 1026 34.60 29.16 -35.26
C THR A 1026 33.15 29.65 -35.56
N SER A 1027 33.01 30.98 -35.39
CA SER A 1027 32.75 31.97 -36.48
C SER A 1027 31.56 32.93 -36.28
N ALA A 1028 31.95 34.16 -35.96
CA ALA A 1028 31.52 35.44 -36.54
C ALA A 1028 30.12 36.01 -36.18
N THR A 1029 30.12 36.98 -35.26
CA THR A 1029 29.84 38.43 -35.46
C THR A 1029 28.36 38.82 -35.42
N ALA A 1030 27.91 39.90 -34.79
CA ALA A 1030 28.49 40.90 -33.90
C ALA A 1030 27.33 41.81 -33.43
N ALA A 1031 27.56 42.49 -32.29
CA ALA A 1031 27.02 43.80 -31.92
C ALA A 1031 25.52 43.90 -31.58
N SER A 1032 25.06 44.68 -30.60
CA SER A 1032 25.69 45.52 -29.58
C SER A 1032 24.58 46.15 -28.73
N ASP A 1033 24.92 46.48 -27.49
CA ASP A 1033 24.52 47.69 -26.76
C ASP A 1033 23.19 47.79 -25.95
N VAL A 1034 23.43 47.91 -24.63
CA VAL A 1034 23.05 49.04 -23.73
C VAL A 1034 21.67 49.00 -23.01
N VAL A 1035 21.70 48.56 -21.72
CA VAL A 1035 21.50 49.34 -20.45
C VAL A 1035 20.54 50.56 -20.53
N PRO A 1036 19.62 50.89 -19.57
CA PRO A 1036 19.84 50.98 -18.10
C PRO A 1036 18.69 50.50 -17.17
N LEU A 1037 19.02 50.14 -15.91
CA LEU A 1037 18.81 50.87 -14.61
C LEU A 1037 17.31 51.07 -14.25
N ASP A 1038 16.83 50.92 -13.03
CA ASP A 1038 17.40 51.36 -11.76
C ASP A 1038 16.49 50.95 -10.58
N ASN A 1039 17.06 50.96 -9.37
CA ASN A 1039 16.45 51.08 -8.03
C ASN A 1039 15.56 49.94 -7.52
N GLY A 1040 15.77 49.40 -6.31
CA GLY A 1040 16.61 49.85 -5.21
C GLY A 1040 15.97 49.37 -3.89
N ASP A 1041 16.85 48.94 -3.00
CA ASP A 1041 16.78 49.14 -1.55
C ASP A 1041 15.76 48.36 -0.69
N ASP A 1042 16.10 47.84 0.50
CA ASP A 1042 17.39 47.59 1.15
C ASP A 1042 17.11 46.89 2.51
N ILE A 1043 18.16 46.32 3.12
CA ILE A 1043 18.35 46.01 4.57
C ILE A 1043 17.52 44.85 5.14
N GLY A 1044 18.07 43.78 5.75
CA GLY A 1044 19.31 43.49 6.49
C GLY A 1044 18.89 42.41 7.52
N SER A 1045 19.67 41.46 8.03
CA SER A 1045 21.09 41.40 8.30
C SER A 1045 21.48 40.03 8.87
N VAL A 1046 22.57 39.45 8.34
CA VAL A 1046 23.76 38.94 9.09
C VAL A 1046 23.78 37.49 9.63
N LEU A 1047 24.58 36.63 8.95
CA LEU A 1047 25.86 36.09 9.45
C LEU A 1047 26.56 35.22 8.38
N ASP A 1048 27.80 35.61 8.05
CA ASP A 1048 28.78 34.91 7.22
C ASP A 1048 29.29 33.61 7.88
N VAL A 1049 29.43 32.54 7.07
CA VAL A 1049 30.60 31.63 7.11
C VAL A 1049 30.87 31.12 5.68
N ALA A 1050 32.14 31.21 5.28
CA ALA A 1050 32.73 30.86 3.99
C ALA A 1050 32.66 29.35 3.62
N PRO A 1051 32.87 28.98 2.34
CA PRO A 1051 32.71 27.61 1.85
C PRO A 1051 33.96 26.77 2.09
N GLY A 1052 33.77 25.51 2.46
CA GLY A 1052 34.84 24.54 2.64
C GLY A 1052 34.30 23.11 2.66
N ASP A 1053 34.83 22.35 1.71
CA ASP A 1053 35.01 20.90 1.67
C ASP A 1053 33.85 19.97 1.26
N ASP A 1054 34.13 19.35 0.11
CA ASP A 1054 33.72 18.06 -0.39
C ASP A 1054 33.57 16.97 0.70
N ASN A 1055 32.64 16.05 0.40
CA ASN A 1055 32.20 14.86 1.13
C ASN A 1055 31.10 15.12 2.14
N LEU A 1056 29.91 14.55 1.87
CA LEU A 1056 29.22 13.61 2.78
C LEU A 1056 27.95 13.06 2.12
N LEU A 1057 28.11 11.81 1.68
CA LEU A 1057 27.19 10.65 1.67
C LEU A 1057 25.69 10.84 1.37
#